data_AF-A0A1S3HV33-F1
#
_entry.id   AF-A0A1S3HV33-F1
#
_cell.length_a   1.000
_cell.length_b   1.000
_cell.length_c   1.000
_cell.angle_alpha   90.00
_cell.angle_beta   90.00
_cell.angle_gamma   90.00
#
_symmetry.space_group_name_H-M   'P 1'
#
loop_
_entity.id
_entity.type
_entity.pdbx_description
1 polymer ?
#
loop_
_entity_poly.entity_id
_entity_poly.type
_entity_poly.pdbx_seq_one_letter_code
_entity_poly.pdbx_strand_id
1 'polypeptide(L)'
;MSTLCLRNCQRLIKCTICLTFGAAKKCRDLTMQINGQGRLQGIVTACARNRKVLLVIVLLLIVVLYMWPSWLTARIRPRYKVHPLDKCINEKLDNFQSAALEFDAIQYHSPLQEGENFYPAYIGNGKFGLSVNSENGIYLLLNRSHTLPVQFFPIVDVNIEGHEKKEAYVIDLKSGLVQRIQCFRKAPSACVSIVTQVYAHRRRPSILVQELRIQNPSPESTTVVDLHQIGASDWKGVLTQITPVKTNQAGKTMEYLVSAGKVPIPGSASEFVMLGIASSRLPETIPIKADSTVKYRVVTAVEYSSSTSQTGNSGLRKQMAQQAADSLTSALNIDGKKLRLEHTRIWNQMWQSGFSISYSMAPGMLNGPQINTTMYYVLSNVPASIHETGMTAFSKLELDNLLHFPDKCYTGHNTIQLPGSSLWARCNNELDVSRLASSWLITLEKQGCGSMVKAGTDGVLQAMILSFGALKFSNDHLEFGMMPKDLHRDYYFRRINYGNNTHVNISVIVGDDNKAVLFASLDRNDKVYFACDAGCLDPPVQLGKELTKFPVKQTEPFTAILYITADRQHMDDLKHVIHVKEIGEAPAHEHHVMALHRHGHAFGGLPTFFWMSIAFLIFTFHLFLFKMVINEYCQGGRSAAGRNRGYNM
;
A
#
# COMPACT_ATOMS: atom_id res chain seq x y z
N MET A 1 71.71 -6.77 2.40
CA MET A 1 70.46 -7.20 3.05
C MET A 1 69.31 -7.28 2.03
N SER A 2 69.61 -7.87 0.87
CA SER A 2 68.91 -7.60 -0.40
C SER A 2 68.62 -8.90 -1.16
N THR A 3 68.76 -10.04 -0.48
CA THR A 3 68.54 -11.40 -1.00
C THR A 3 67.39 -12.13 -0.29
N LEU A 4 66.81 -11.55 0.78
CA LEU A 4 65.64 -12.09 1.48
C LEU A 4 64.31 -11.53 0.94
N CYS A 5 64.28 -10.29 0.44
CA CYS A 5 63.06 -9.65 -0.07
C CYS A 5 62.69 -10.13 -1.49
N LEU A 6 63.68 -10.43 -2.34
CA LEU A 6 63.45 -11.01 -3.68
C LEU A 6 62.93 -12.45 -3.63
N ARG A 7 63.29 -13.23 -2.59
CA ARG A 7 62.83 -14.61 -2.41
C ARG A 7 61.35 -14.70 -1.97
N ASN A 8 60.82 -13.70 -1.27
CA ASN A 8 59.42 -13.67 -0.87
C ASN A 8 58.49 -13.11 -1.97
N CYS A 9 58.97 -12.20 -2.81
CA CYS A 9 58.20 -11.70 -3.97
C CYS A 9 58.06 -12.76 -5.09
N GLN A 10 59.07 -13.60 -5.29
CA GLN A 10 59.00 -14.72 -6.25
C GLN A 10 58.14 -15.90 -5.77
N ARG A 11 57.93 -16.07 -4.46
CA ARG A 11 57.02 -17.08 -3.89
C ARG A 11 55.55 -16.66 -4.02
N LEU A 12 55.23 -15.37 -3.88
CA LEU A 12 53.87 -14.86 -4.05
C LEU A 12 53.37 -15.01 -5.50
N ILE A 13 54.21 -14.69 -6.48
CA ILE A 13 53.86 -14.77 -7.91
C ILE A 13 53.71 -16.23 -8.39
N LYS A 14 54.46 -17.17 -7.78
CA LYS A 14 54.32 -18.62 -8.06
C LYS A 14 53.07 -19.25 -7.43
N CYS A 15 52.52 -18.70 -6.35
CA CYS A 15 51.25 -19.18 -5.79
C CYS A 15 50.02 -18.73 -6.60
N THR A 16 50.04 -17.53 -7.19
CA THR A 16 48.88 -17.01 -7.93
C THR A 16 48.71 -17.65 -9.32
N ILE A 17 49.79 -18.11 -9.92
CA ILE A 17 49.78 -18.73 -11.27
C ILE A 17 49.45 -20.23 -11.21
N CYS A 18 49.69 -20.92 -10.08
CA CYS A 18 49.28 -22.32 -9.91
C CYS A 18 47.81 -22.51 -9.49
N LEU A 19 47.11 -21.46 -9.02
CA LEU A 19 45.70 -21.53 -8.60
C LEU A 19 44.69 -21.27 -9.74
N THR A 20 45.15 -20.86 -10.93
CA THR A 20 44.27 -20.41 -12.02
C THR A 20 44.31 -21.28 -13.27
N PHE A 21 45.31 -22.14 -13.45
CA PHE A 21 45.39 -23.05 -14.61
C PHE A 21 45.90 -24.44 -14.21
N GLY A 22 44.97 -25.33 -13.86
CA GLY A 22 45.24 -26.75 -13.70
C GLY A 22 45.38 -27.44 -15.06
N ALA A 23 46.63 -27.61 -15.52
CA ALA A 23 47.07 -28.74 -16.35
C ALA A 23 48.57 -28.58 -16.67
N ALA A 24 49.35 -29.58 -16.25
CA ALA A 24 50.78 -29.70 -16.48
C ALA A 24 51.09 -30.37 -17.83
N LYS A 25 52.05 -29.84 -18.59
CA LYS A 25 53.13 -30.56 -19.32
C LYS A 25 53.57 -29.80 -20.58
N LYS A 26 54.72 -29.14 -20.48
CA LYS A 26 55.79 -28.96 -21.49
C LYS A 26 56.44 -27.59 -21.29
N CYS A 27 57.47 -27.55 -20.44
CA CYS A 27 58.50 -26.51 -20.47
C CYS A 27 59.71 -26.96 -19.62
N ARG A 28 60.16 -28.19 -19.86
CA ARG A 28 61.58 -28.54 -19.84
C ARG A 28 61.93 -28.73 -21.31
N ASP A 29 63.11 -28.29 -21.72
CA ASP A 29 63.60 -28.27 -23.10
C ASP A 29 63.21 -27.00 -23.87
N LEU A 30 63.74 -25.86 -23.44
CA LEU A 30 64.43 -24.95 -24.37
C LEU A 30 65.30 -23.95 -23.58
N THR A 31 66.29 -24.49 -22.87
CA THR A 31 67.39 -23.71 -22.33
C THR A 31 68.64 -24.08 -23.10
N MET A 32 68.86 -23.50 -24.28
CA MET A 32 70.21 -23.32 -24.82
C MET A 32 70.23 -22.38 -26.02
N GLN A 33 71.23 -21.48 -25.97
CA GLN A 33 71.87 -20.80 -27.09
C GLN A 33 71.08 -19.68 -27.81
N ILE A 34 71.44 -18.42 -27.53
CA ILE A 34 72.38 -17.64 -28.37
C ILE A 34 72.55 -16.24 -27.77
N ASN A 35 73.80 -15.92 -27.43
CA ASN A 35 74.30 -14.56 -27.22
C ASN A 35 74.14 -13.74 -28.49
N GLY A 36 73.64 -12.51 -28.38
CA GLY A 36 73.61 -11.57 -29.51
C GLY A 36 73.07 -10.22 -29.08
N GLN A 37 73.98 -9.32 -28.67
CA GLN A 37 73.69 -7.89 -28.61
C GLN A 37 73.21 -7.41 -29.99
N GLY A 38 72.10 -6.67 -30.01
CA GLY A 38 71.68 -5.90 -31.18
C GLY A 38 70.27 -6.19 -31.67
N ARG A 39 69.23 -5.83 -30.88
CA ARG A 39 67.89 -5.45 -31.38
C ARG A 39 66.95 -5.06 -30.23
N LEU A 40 67.28 -3.98 -29.52
CA LEU A 40 66.33 -3.35 -28.59
C LEU A 40 66.27 -1.82 -28.73
N GLN A 41 66.62 -1.31 -29.91
CA GLN A 41 66.36 0.08 -30.33
C GLN A 41 65.23 0.19 -31.38
N GLY A 42 64.55 -0.92 -31.70
CA GLY A 42 63.44 -0.95 -32.69
C GLY A 42 62.03 -1.04 -32.11
N ILE A 43 61.86 -1.17 -30.78
CA ILE A 43 60.54 -1.38 -30.16
C ILE A 43 59.98 -0.08 -29.55
N VAL A 44 60.84 0.91 -29.27
CA VAL A 44 60.41 2.17 -28.61
C VAL A 44 60.10 3.29 -29.62
N THR A 45 60.55 3.18 -30.87
CA THR A 45 60.15 4.09 -31.98
C THR A 45 58.83 3.69 -32.66
N ALA A 46 58.05 2.77 -32.07
CA ALA A 46 56.69 2.43 -32.50
C ALA A 46 55.58 3.06 -31.62
N CYS A 47 55.94 3.87 -30.61
CA CYS A 47 54.97 4.45 -29.67
C CYS A 47 54.31 5.77 -30.12
N ALA A 48 54.71 6.36 -31.25
CA ALA A 48 54.01 7.50 -31.85
C ALA A 48 52.91 7.08 -32.87
N ARG A 49 52.98 5.84 -33.39
CA ARG A 49 52.01 5.26 -34.34
C ARG A 49 50.88 4.47 -33.67
N ASN A 50 50.73 4.57 -32.35
CA ASN A 50 49.77 3.78 -31.57
C ASN A 50 48.65 4.59 -30.89
N ARG A 51 48.64 5.93 -30.96
CA ARG A 51 47.50 6.71 -30.43
C ARG A 51 46.20 6.40 -31.18
N LYS A 52 46.25 6.27 -32.52
CA LYS A 52 45.09 5.90 -33.35
C LYS A 52 44.64 4.45 -33.08
N VAL A 53 45.58 3.52 -32.89
CA VAL A 53 45.28 2.12 -32.57
C VAL A 53 44.68 1.98 -31.16
N LEU A 54 45.21 2.71 -30.18
CA LEU A 54 44.65 2.76 -28.83
C LEU A 54 43.24 3.37 -28.83
N LEU A 55 43.01 4.45 -29.59
CA LEU A 55 41.68 5.05 -29.77
C LEU A 55 40.70 4.07 -30.40
N VAL A 56 41.10 3.35 -31.45
CA VAL A 56 40.28 2.32 -32.08
C VAL A 56 39.98 1.19 -31.08
N ILE A 57 40.96 0.72 -30.32
CA ILE A 57 40.74 -0.32 -29.29
C ILE A 57 39.78 0.17 -28.22
N VAL A 58 39.92 1.40 -27.72
CA VAL A 58 39.01 1.99 -26.73
C VAL A 58 37.60 2.14 -27.30
N LEU A 59 37.46 2.58 -28.55
CA LEU A 59 36.17 2.75 -29.22
C LEU A 59 35.50 1.38 -29.46
N LEU A 60 36.28 0.36 -29.81
CA LEU A 60 35.83 -1.02 -29.94
C LEU A 60 35.44 -1.60 -28.57
N LEU A 61 36.15 -1.25 -27.50
CA LEU A 61 35.80 -1.60 -26.12
C LEU A 61 34.51 -0.92 -25.65
N ILE A 62 34.28 0.35 -26.03
CA ILE A 62 33.01 1.05 -25.77
C ILE A 62 31.87 0.39 -26.54
N VAL A 63 32.06 0.07 -27.81
CA VAL A 63 31.05 -0.64 -28.63
C VAL A 63 30.76 -2.02 -28.05
N VAL A 64 31.78 -2.77 -27.64
CA VAL A 64 31.61 -4.07 -26.98
C VAL A 64 30.90 -3.86 -25.64
N LEU A 65 31.33 -2.95 -24.76
CA LEU A 65 30.66 -2.69 -23.49
C LEU A 65 29.19 -2.27 -23.64
N TYR A 66 28.86 -1.54 -24.71
CA TYR A 66 27.50 -1.09 -24.99
C TYR A 66 26.64 -2.18 -25.63
N MET A 67 27.19 -2.99 -26.54
CA MET A 67 26.46 -4.00 -27.32
C MET A 67 26.47 -5.40 -26.70
N TRP A 68 27.49 -5.73 -25.89
CA TRP A 68 27.68 -7.02 -25.24
C TRP A 68 26.56 -7.39 -24.27
N PRO A 69 26.03 -6.47 -23.43
CA PRO A 69 24.87 -6.75 -22.59
C PRO A 69 23.64 -7.11 -23.42
N SER A 70 23.41 -6.40 -24.53
CA SER A 70 22.28 -6.61 -25.45
C SER A 70 22.39 -7.95 -26.19
N TRP A 71 23.60 -8.37 -26.56
CA TRP A 71 23.83 -9.61 -27.31
C TRP A 71 23.76 -10.86 -26.42
N LEU A 72 24.26 -10.80 -25.18
CA LEU A 72 24.09 -11.86 -24.18
C LEU A 72 22.63 -12.00 -23.74
N THR A 73 21.92 -10.89 -23.52
CA THR A 73 20.49 -10.92 -23.19
C THR A 73 19.61 -11.40 -24.35
N ALA A 74 20.02 -11.19 -25.60
CA ALA A 74 19.32 -11.73 -26.77
C ALA A 74 19.51 -13.26 -26.94
N ARG A 75 20.69 -13.81 -26.62
CA ARG A 75 20.95 -15.26 -26.69
C ARG A 75 20.51 -16.04 -25.45
N ILE A 76 20.45 -15.38 -24.29
CA ILE A 76 19.94 -15.95 -23.03
C ILE A 76 18.55 -15.36 -22.78
N ARG A 77 17.62 -15.55 -23.72
CA ARG A 77 16.20 -15.56 -23.36
C ARG A 77 15.84 -17.03 -23.15
N PRO A 78 15.80 -17.53 -21.91
CA PRO A 78 15.15 -18.81 -21.69
C PRO A 78 13.75 -18.67 -22.26
N ARG A 79 13.33 -19.59 -23.12
CA ARG A 79 11.90 -19.75 -23.41
C ARG A 79 11.27 -20.28 -22.12
N TYR A 80 11.06 -19.39 -21.14
CA TYR A 80 10.30 -19.70 -19.95
C TYR A 80 8.90 -20.07 -20.42
N LYS A 81 8.61 -21.37 -20.43
CA LYS A 81 7.23 -21.84 -20.58
C LYS A 81 6.52 -21.43 -19.29
N VAL A 82 5.80 -20.31 -19.35
CA VAL A 82 4.96 -19.85 -18.24
C VAL A 82 4.00 -20.98 -17.88
N HIS A 83 3.93 -21.33 -16.60
CA HIS A 83 3.09 -22.42 -16.14
C HIS A 83 1.61 -22.10 -16.46
N PRO A 84 0.81 -23.05 -16.98
CA PRO A 84 -0.59 -22.77 -17.34
C PRO A 84 -1.44 -22.18 -16.19
N LEU A 85 -1.19 -22.61 -14.95
CA LEU A 85 -1.85 -22.03 -13.77
C LEU A 85 -1.44 -20.57 -13.52
N ASP A 86 -0.18 -20.22 -13.74
CA ASP A 86 0.27 -18.82 -13.60
C ASP A 86 -0.36 -17.94 -14.67
N LYS A 87 -0.46 -18.45 -15.89
CA LYS A 87 -1.22 -17.77 -16.96
C LYS A 87 -2.68 -17.55 -16.56
N CYS A 88 -3.36 -18.59 -16.05
CA CYS A 88 -4.76 -18.51 -15.62
C CYS A 88 -4.97 -17.48 -14.50
N ILE A 89 -4.10 -17.45 -13.49
CA ILE A 89 -4.19 -16.48 -12.39
C ILE A 89 -3.91 -15.06 -12.90
N ASN A 90 -2.82 -14.87 -13.63
CA ASN A 90 -2.41 -13.55 -14.11
C ASN A 90 -3.45 -12.92 -15.05
N GLU A 91 -4.07 -13.69 -15.95
CA GLU A 91 -5.16 -13.20 -16.80
C GLU A 91 -6.36 -12.65 -15.99
N LYS A 92 -6.60 -13.19 -14.78
CA LYS A 92 -7.65 -12.67 -13.89
C LYS A 92 -7.18 -11.44 -13.11
N LEU A 93 -5.93 -11.44 -12.66
CA LEU A 93 -5.31 -10.29 -11.97
C LEU A 93 -5.13 -9.08 -12.88
N ASP A 94 -4.93 -9.28 -14.18
CA ASP A 94 -4.77 -8.21 -15.18
C ASP A 94 -5.97 -7.25 -15.19
N ASN A 95 -7.17 -7.74 -14.84
CA ASN A 95 -8.37 -6.89 -14.71
C ASN A 95 -8.25 -5.83 -13.61
N PHE A 96 -7.33 -6.01 -12.66
CA PHE A 96 -7.09 -5.12 -11.53
C PHE A 96 -5.77 -4.36 -11.65
N GLN A 97 -5.00 -4.56 -12.73
CA GLN A 97 -3.68 -3.96 -12.87
C GLN A 97 -3.70 -2.43 -12.78
N SER A 98 -4.65 -1.77 -13.46
CA SER A 98 -4.81 -0.31 -13.38
C SER A 98 -5.12 0.16 -11.97
N ALA A 99 -6.05 -0.51 -11.28
CA ALA A 99 -6.39 -0.18 -9.89
C ALA A 99 -5.21 -0.43 -8.94
N ALA A 100 -4.42 -1.48 -9.17
CA ALA A 100 -3.23 -1.75 -8.38
C ALA A 100 -2.12 -0.70 -8.57
N LEU A 101 -1.93 -0.20 -9.80
CA LEU A 101 -0.99 0.89 -10.10
C LEU A 101 -1.41 2.21 -9.46
N GLU A 102 -2.71 2.46 -9.34
CA GLU A 102 -3.27 3.64 -8.65
C GLU A 102 -3.40 3.47 -7.13
N PHE A 103 -3.01 2.29 -6.60
CA PHE A 103 -3.19 1.91 -5.19
C PHE A 103 -4.66 1.87 -4.72
N ASP A 104 -5.59 1.75 -5.65
CA ASP A 104 -7.03 1.54 -5.41
C ASP A 104 -7.36 0.05 -5.16
N ALA A 105 -6.44 -0.85 -5.51
CA ALA A 105 -6.53 -2.27 -5.20
C ALA A 105 -5.18 -2.83 -4.74
N ILE A 106 -5.22 -3.89 -3.92
CA ILE A 106 -4.05 -4.66 -3.50
C ILE A 106 -4.20 -6.09 -4.03
N GLN A 107 -3.13 -6.66 -4.59
CA GLN A 107 -3.11 -8.03 -5.09
C GLN A 107 -1.86 -8.76 -4.62
N TYR A 108 -2.01 -10.05 -4.31
CA TYR A 108 -0.89 -10.92 -3.95
C TYR A 108 -1.25 -12.41 -4.17
N HIS A 109 -0.22 -13.24 -4.33
CA HIS A 109 -0.37 -14.68 -4.49
C HIS A 109 -0.33 -15.43 -3.16
N SER A 110 -0.88 -16.63 -3.12
CA SER A 110 -0.72 -17.57 -2.02
C SER A 110 -0.14 -18.89 -2.54
N PRO A 111 1.12 -19.24 -2.20
CA PRO A 111 2.07 -18.48 -1.38
C PRO A 111 2.57 -17.19 -2.07
N LEU A 112 3.07 -16.24 -1.26
CA LEU A 112 3.56 -14.93 -1.72
C LEU A 112 4.75 -15.07 -2.68
N GLN A 113 4.76 -14.24 -3.71
CA GLN A 113 5.89 -14.11 -4.64
C GLN A 113 6.89 -13.04 -4.18
N GLU A 114 8.08 -13.04 -4.79
CA GLU A 114 9.13 -12.06 -4.48
C GLU A 114 8.66 -10.63 -4.78
N GLY A 115 8.81 -9.74 -3.79
CA GLY A 115 8.37 -8.35 -3.89
C GLY A 115 6.90 -8.10 -3.52
N GLU A 116 6.11 -9.14 -3.27
CA GLU A 116 4.73 -8.98 -2.79
C GLU A 116 4.68 -8.75 -1.27
N ASN A 117 3.72 -7.94 -0.84
CA ASN A 117 3.43 -7.72 0.57
C ASN A 117 2.10 -8.35 0.94
N PHE A 118 2.07 -9.04 2.07
CA PHE A 118 0.85 -9.62 2.60
C PHE A 118 -0.05 -8.56 3.23
N TYR A 119 -1.34 -8.65 2.91
CA TYR A 119 -2.40 -7.88 3.55
C TYR A 119 -3.57 -8.81 3.81
N PRO A 120 -4.12 -8.90 5.04
CA PRO A 120 -5.33 -9.66 5.29
C PRO A 120 -6.43 -9.27 4.30
N ALA A 121 -7.02 -10.26 3.63
CA ALA A 121 -8.12 -10.10 2.68
C ALA A 121 -9.44 -9.80 3.43
N TYR A 122 -9.42 -8.71 4.20
CA TYR A 122 -10.39 -8.35 5.21
C TYR A 122 -11.57 -7.61 4.63
N ILE A 123 -12.76 -7.92 5.13
CA ILE A 123 -14.00 -7.19 4.86
C ILE A 123 -14.71 -6.88 6.17
N GLY A 124 -15.38 -5.73 6.21
CA GLY A 124 -16.21 -5.35 7.33
C GLY A 124 -17.11 -4.16 6.99
N ASN A 125 -18.15 -3.96 7.79
CA ASN A 125 -19.12 -2.87 7.65
C ASN A 125 -19.43 -2.16 8.97
N GLY A 126 -18.59 -2.35 9.99
CA GLY A 126 -18.78 -1.84 11.34
C GLY A 126 -19.71 -2.63 12.25
N LYS A 127 -20.50 -3.59 11.73
CA LYS A 127 -21.29 -4.52 12.55
C LYS A 127 -20.54 -5.83 12.77
N PHE A 128 -19.93 -6.34 11.72
CA PHE A 128 -19.05 -7.50 11.77
C PHE A 128 -17.95 -7.40 10.72
N GLY A 129 -16.91 -8.22 10.88
CA GLY A 129 -15.84 -8.38 9.90
C GLY A 129 -15.21 -9.76 9.93
N LEU A 130 -14.49 -10.11 8.87
CA LEU A 130 -13.75 -11.36 8.72
C LEU A 130 -12.70 -11.23 7.61
N SER A 131 -11.75 -12.16 7.53
CA SER A 131 -10.82 -12.25 6.40
C SER A 131 -11.12 -13.45 5.51
N VAL A 132 -11.13 -13.25 4.20
CA VAL A 132 -11.46 -14.31 3.21
C VAL A 132 -10.34 -15.35 3.09
N ASN A 133 -9.11 -14.98 3.44
CA ASN A 133 -7.92 -15.83 3.40
C ASN A 133 -7.57 -16.46 4.76
N SER A 134 -8.52 -16.49 5.68
CA SER A 134 -8.33 -16.96 7.05
C SER A 134 -9.28 -18.11 7.35
N GLU A 135 -8.84 -19.00 8.23
CA GLU A 135 -9.67 -20.08 8.78
C GLU A 135 -10.48 -19.62 9.99
N ASN A 136 -10.36 -18.35 10.40
CA ASN A 136 -11.13 -17.79 11.50
C ASN A 136 -12.59 -17.52 11.08
N GLY A 137 -13.47 -17.54 12.08
CA GLY A 137 -14.88 -17.18 11.88
C GLY A 137 -15.12 -15.67 11.82
N ILE A 138 -16.39 -15.29 12.00
CA ILE A 138 -16.82 -13.88 12.03
C ILE A 138 -16.39 -13.21 13.33
N TYR A 139 -16.00 -11.94 13.26
CA TYR A 139 -15.80 -11.07 14.43
C TYR A 139 -16.92 -10.04 14.51
N LEU A 140 -17.58 -9.93 15.66
CA LEU A 140 -18.60 -8.92 15.93
C LEU A 140 -18.00 -7.64 16.50
N LEU A 141 -18.68 -6.52 16.29
CA LEU A 141 -18.36 -5.26 16.95
C LEU A 141 -18.52 -5.42 18.47
N LEU A 142 -17.43 -5.17 19.20
CA LEU A 142 -17.44 -5.05 20.64
C LEU A 142 -16.63 -3.79 21.01
N ASN A 143 -17.25 -2.89 21.76
CA ASN A 143 -16.73 -1.56 22.08
C ASN A 143 -16.49 -0.68 20.83
N ARG A 144 -15.31 -0.77 20.21
CA ARG A 144 -14.85 0.14 19.14
C ARG A 144 -14.51 -0.52 17.81
N SER A 145 -14.21 -1.83 17.82
CA SER A 145 -13.80 -2.56 16.62
C SER A 145 -14.23 -4.02 16.69
N HIS A 146 -14.05 -4.76 15.61
CA HIS A 146 -14.45 -6.16 15.51
C HIS A 146 -13.54 -7.09 16.34
N THR A 147 -13.83 -7.25 17.63
CA THR A 147 -12.95 -7.99 18.56
C THR A 147 -13.59 -9.22 19.18
N LEU A 148 -14.90 -9.42 19.01
CA LEU A 148 -15.61 -10.56 19.58
C LEU A 148 -15.69 -11.72 18.58
N PRO A 149 -14.87 -12.78 18.73
CA PRO A 149 -14.87 -13.90 17.78
C PRO A 149 -16.12 -14.76 17.91
N VAL A 150 -16.59 -15.28 16.78
CA VAL A 150 -17.71 -16.20 16.66
C VAL A 150 -17.25 -17.45 15.94
N GLN A 151 -17.60 -18.62 16.48
CA GLN A 151 -17.33 -19.92 15.86
C GLN A 151 -18.33 -20.22 14.72
N PHE A 152 -18.44 -19.30 13.78
CA PHE A 152 -19.24 -19.44 12.57
C PHE A 152 -18.39 -19.08 11.35
N PHE A 153 -18.30 -20.00 10.41
CA PHE A 153 -17.43 -19.91 9.23
C PHE A 153 -18.29 -19.75 7.97
N PRO A 154 -18.49 -18.50 7.49
CA PRO A 154 -19.46 -18.21 6.43
C PRO A 154 -18.92 -18.44 5.01
N ILE A 155 -17.60 -18.48 4.84
CA ILE A 155 -16.97 -18.58 3.53
C ILE A 155 -17.02 -20.02 3.06
N VAL A 156 -17.70 -20.24 1.93
CA VAL A 156 -17.68 -21.55 1.25
C VAL A 156 -16.29 -21.79 0.69
N ASP A 157 -15.63 -22.85 1.16
CA ASP A 157 -14.38 -23.32 0.57
C ASP A 157 -14.66 -24.24 -0.61
N VAL A 158 -13.77 -24.18 -1.60
CA VAL A 158 -13.98 -24.85 -2.89
C VAL A 158 -12.76 -25.65 -3.27
N ASN A 159 -13.00 -26.90 -3.64
CA ASN A 159 -11.95 -27.80 -4.08
C ASN A 159 -12.39 -28.60 -5.31
N ILE A 160 -11.40 -29.10 -6.05
CA ILE A 160 -11.62 -30.03 -7.16
C ILE A 160 -10.63 -31.17 -6.99
N GLU A 161 -11.14 -32.35 -6.63
CA GLU A 161 -10.31 -33.52 -6.39
C GLU A 161 -9.39 -33.84 -7.58
N GLY A 162 -8.13 -34.21 -7.25
CA GLY A 162 -7.12 -34.62 -8.24
C GLY A 162 -6.60 -33.51 -9.16
N HIS A 163 -6.82 -32.23 -8.83
CA HIS A 163 -6.30 -31.08 -9.59
C HIS A 163 -5.19 -30.35 -8.82
N GLU A 164 -4.19 -29.85 -9.54
CA GLU A 164 -3.24 -28.87 -9.01
C GLU A 164 -3.93 -27.51 -8.88
N LYS A 165 -3.68 -26.81 -7.77
CA LYS A 165 -4.32 -25.53 -7.41
C LYS A 165 -3.27 -24.42 -7.25
N LYS A 166 -3.58 -23.24 -7.80
CA LYS A 166 -2.96 -21.97 -7.41
C LYS A 166 -4.04 -20.97 -7.05
N GLU A 167 -3.73 -20.05 -6.14
CA GLU A 167 -4.67 -19.01 -5.75
C GLU A 167 -4.00 -17.66 -5.51
N ALA A 168 -4.80 -16.61 -5.65
CA ALA A 168 -4.42 -15.22 -5.42
C ALA A 168 -5.59 -14.45 -4.80
N TYR A 169 -5.27 -13.34 -4.13
CA TYR A 169 -6.25 -12.49 -3.49
C TYR A 169 -6.18 -11.08 -4.08
N VAL A 170 -7.35 -10.45 -4.22
CA VAL A 170 -7.49 -9.05 -4.60
C VAL A 170 -8.36 -8.35 -3.57
N ILE A 171 -7.89 -7.23 -3.04
CA ILE A 171 -8.62 -6.34 -2.15
C ILE A 171 -8.88 -5.07 -2.94
N ASP A 172 -10.10 -4.89 -3.45
CA ASP A 172 -10.54 -3.66 -4.13
C ASP A 172 -10.99 -2.67 -3.05
N LEU A 173 -10.09 -1.76 -2.67
CA LEU A 173 -10.28 -0.80 -1.58
C LEU A 173 -11.39 0.21 -1.93
N LYS A 174 -11.50 0.57 -3.21
CA LYS A 174 -12.44 1.56 -3.71
C LYS A 174 -13.87 1.04 -3.76
N SER A 175 -14.05 -0.23 -4.11
CA SER A 175 -15.36 -0.88 -4.13
C SER A 175 -15.72 -1.55 -2.81
N GLY A 176 -14.73 -1.83 -1.96
CA GLY A 176 -14.87 -2.59 -0.71
C GLY A 176 -15.18 -4.07 -0.93
N LEU A 177 -14.62 -4.63 -1.99
CA LEU A 177 -14.82 -6.03 -2.39
C LEU A 177 -13.51 -6.78 -2.24
N VAL A 178 -13.59 -8.02 -1.75
CA VAL A 178 -12.46 -8.94 -1.75
C VAL A 178 -12.73 -10.08 -2.73
N GLN A 179 -11.72 -10.46 -3.51
CA GLN A 179 -11.79 -11.60 -4.42
C GLN A 179 -10.72 -12.62 -4.08
N ARG A 180 -11.14 -13.89 -3.98
CA ARG A 180 -10.27 -15.06 -3.99
C ARG A 180 -10.35 -15.68 -5.38
N ILE A 181 -9.23 -15.71 -6.08
CA ILE A 181 -9.11 -16.25 -7.43
C ILE A 181 -8.37 -17.57 -7.31
N GLN A 182 -8.95 -18.65 -7.83
CA GLN A 182 -8.39 -19.99 -7.78
C GLN A 182 -8.40 -20.59 -9.18
N CYS A 183 -7.28 -21.17 -9.59
CA CYS A 183 -7.17 -21.91 -10.84
C CYS A 183 -6.79 -23.35 -10.55
N PHE A 184 -7.50 -24.27 -11.19
CA PHE A 184 -7.36 -25.71 -11.03
C PHE A 184 -6.98 -26.34 -12.37
N ARG A 185 -6.03 -27.27 -12.33
CA ARG A 185 -5.55 -27.96 -13.53
C ARG A 185 -5.44 -29.47 -13.30
N LYS A 186 -6.02 -30.24 -14.23
CA LYS A 186 -5.83 -31.71 -14.33
C LYS A 186 -4.95 -32.11 -15.51
N ALA A 187 -5.02 -31.36 -16.61
CA ALA A 187 -4.28 -31.64 -17.85
C ALA A 187 -3.64 -30.36 -18.42
N PRO A 188 -2.67 -30.44 -19.36
CA PRO A 188 -1.86 -29.30 -19.77
C PRO A 188 -2.61 -28.17 -20.50
N SER A 189 -3.79 -28.42 -21.06
CA SER A 189 -4.45 -27.53 -22.04
C SER A 189 -5.60 -26.66 -21.51
N ALA A 190 -6.23 -26.99 -20.37
CA ALA A 190 -7.37 -26.25 -19.85
C ALA A 190 -7.33 -26.11 -18.32
N CYS A 191 -7.61 -24.91 -17.81
CA CYS A 191 -7.69 -24.61 -16.37
C CYS A 191 -9.12 -24.22 -16.01
N VAL A 192 -9.69 -24.86 -14.99
CA VAL A 192 -10.96 -24.43 -14.39
C VAL A 192 -10.65 -23.27 -13.46
N SER A 193 -11.34 -22.14 -13.63
CA SER A 193 -11.13 -20.96 -12.79
C SER A 193 -12.35 -20.71 -11.91
N ILE A 194 -12.11 -20.40 -10.63
CA ILE A 194 -13.12 -20.07 -9.64
C ILE A 194 -12.79 -18.69 -9.08
N VAL A 195 -13.71 -17.76 -9.22
CA VAL A 195 -13.60 -16.41 -8.65
C VAL A 195 -14.68 -16.27 -7.59
N THR A 196 -14.24 -16.14 -6.34
CA THR A 196 -15.10 -15.94 -5.18
C THR A 196 -14.99 -14.49 -4.74
N GLN A 197 -16.05 -13.71 -4.94
CA GLN A 197 -16.12 -12.33 -4.51
C GLN A 197 -16.94 -12.22 -3.22
N VAL A 198 -16.42 -11.51 -2.22
CA VAL A 198 -17.04 -11.39 -0.90
C VAL A 198 -17.11 -9.93 -0.46
N TYR A 199 -18.21 -9.54 0.17
CA TYR A 199 -18.35 -8.22 0.78
C TYR A 199 -19.35 -8.20 1.95
N ALA A 200 -19.02 -7.42 2.99
CA ALA A 200 -19.94 -7.05 4.06
C ALA A 200 -20.74 -5.82 3.62
N HIS A 201 -22.07 -5.94 3.54
CA HIS A 201 -22.90 -4.92 2.91
C HIS A 201 -22.97 -3.66 3.80
N ARG A 202 -22.63 -2.48 3.25
CA ARG A 202 -22.62 -1.22 4.02
C ARG A 202 -24.02 -0.65 4.27
N ARG A 203 -24.89 -0.63 3.25
CA ARG A 203 -26.28 -0.16 3.39
C ARG A 203 -27.15 -1.04 4.30
N ARG A 204 -26.82 -2.33 4.40
CA ARG A 204 -27.57 -3.35 5.15
C ARG A 204 -26.59 -4.04 6.08
N PRO A 205 -26.32 -3.49 7.27
CA PRO A 205 -25.22 -3.93 8.13
C PRO A 205 -25.26 -5.41 8.50
N SER A 206 -26.45 -6.03 8.49
CA SER A 206 -26.61 -7.45 8.81
C SER A 206 -26.19 -8.40 7.70
N ILE A 207 -25.92 -7.95 6.47
CA ILE A 207 -25.80 -8.81 5.29
C ILE A 207 -24.35 -8.99 4.86
N LEU A 208 -23.92 -10.25 4.73
CA LEU A 208 -22.71 -10.71 4.06
C LEU A 208 -23.09 -11.40 2.76
N VAL A 209 -22.37 -11.10 1.68
CA VAL A 209 -22.61 -11.70 0.36
C VAL A 209 -21.33 -12.34 -0.16
N GLN A 210 -21.45 -13.58 -0.64
CA GLN A 210 -20.41 -14.30 -1.36
C GLN A 210 -20.96 -14.71 -2.74
N GLU A 211 -20.31 -14.26 -3.81
CA GLU A 211 -20.62 -14.63 -5.20
C GLU A 211 -19.52 -15.55 -5.74
N LEU A 212 -19.88 -16.78 -6.11
CA LEU A 212 -18.98 -17.74 -6.74
C LEU A 212 -19.23 -17.76 -8.24
N ARG A 213 -18.19 -17.53 -9.04
CA ARG A 213 -18.21 -17.70 -10.50
C ARG A 213 -17.24 -18.81 -10.87
N ILE A 214 -17.78 -19.92 -11.35
CA ILE A 214 -17.02 -21.10 -11.76
C ILE A 214 -17.05 -21.17 -13.28
N GLN A 215 -15.89 -21.19 -13.92
CA GLN A 215 -15.73 -21.27 -15.37
C GLN A 215 -14.94 -22.54 -15.72
N ASN A 216 -15.58 -23.43 -16.48
CA ASN A 216 -14.95 -24.62 -17.04
C ASN A 216 -14.75 -24.44 -18.55
N PRO A 217 -13.53 -24.08 -19.00
CA PRO A 217 -13.22 -23.97 -20.44
C PRO A 217 -12.88 -25.32 -21.09
N SER A 218 -12.96 -26.43 -20.36
CA SER A 218 -12.74 -27.77 -20.94
C SER A 218 -13.79 -28.05 -22.02
N PRO A 219 -13.39 -28.52 -23.22
CA PRO A 219 -14.33 -28.81 -24.30
C PRO A 219 -15.07 -30.14 -24.13
N GLU A 220 -14.54 -31.09 -23.34
CA GLU A 220 -15.00 -32.49 -23.38
C GLU A 220 -15.42 -33.04 -22.01
N SER A 221 -14.98 -32.44 -20.90
CA SER A 221 -15.21 -33.00 -19.56
C SER A 221 -16.08 -32.11 -18.67
N THR A 222 -17.07 -32.74 -18.03
CA THR A 222 -17.76 -32.17 -16.88
C THR A 222 -16.84 -32.28 -15.67
N THR A 223 -16.63 -31.16 -14.98
CA THR A 223 -15.85 -31.12 -13.75
C THR A 223 -16.80 -31.05 -12.55
N VAL A 224 -16.61 -31.94 -11.58
CA VAL A 224 -17.33 -31.89 -10.30
C VAL A 224 -16.54 -30.99 -9.36
N VAL A 225 -17.23 -30.03 -8.75
CA VAL A 225 -16.65 -29.09 -7.79
C VAL A 225 -17.23 -29.38 -6.41
N ASP A 226 -16.34 -29.57 -5.44
CA ASP A 226 -16.69 -29.83 -4.05
C ASP A 226 -16.80 -28.50 -3.30
N LEU A 227 -17.91 -28.34 -2.58
CA LEU A 227 -18.23 -27.15 -1.81
C LEU A 227 -18.31 -27.51 -0.32
N HIS A 228 -17.47 -26.85 0.47
CA HIS A 228 -17.43 -27.02 1.91
C HIS A 228 -17.99 -25.78 2.61
N GLN A 229 -19.21 -25.89 3.14
CA GLN A 229 -19.88 -24.85 3.92
C GLN A 229 -19.89 -25.25 5.41
N ILE A 230 -18.84 -24.89 6.15
CA ILE A 230 -18.62 -25.31 7.55
C ILE A 230 -19.70 -24.75 8.49
N GLY A 231 -20.08 -23.47 8.34
CA GLY A 231 -21.15 -22.85 9.12
C GLY A 231 -20.87 -22.85 10.62
N ALA A 232 -21.82 -23.35 11.42
CA ALA A 232 -21.80 -23.33 12.88
C ALA A 232 -21.22 -24.60 13.54
N SER A 233 -20.45 -25.42 12.81
CA SER A 233 -20.06 -26.76 13.25
C SER A 233 -19.29 -26.79 14.58
N ASP A 234 -18.44 -25.79 14.85
CA ASP A 234 -17.65 -25.70 16.08
C ASP A 234 -18.31 -24.83 17.19
N TRP A 235 -19.54 -24.36 16.96
CA TRP A 235 -20.23 -23.47 17.90
C TRP A 235 -20.95 -24.25 19.01
N LYS A 236 -20.29 -24.37 20.15
CA LYS A 236 -20.86 -25.05 21.34
C LYS A 236 -22.18 -24.40 21.80
N GLY A 237 -23.24 -25.21 21.91
CA GLY A 237 -24.55 -24.79 22.43
C GLY A 237 -25.41 -24.01 21.43
N VAL A 238 -25.04 -24.00 20.15
CA VAL A 238 -25.87 -23.43 19.07
C VAL A 238 -27.07 -24.33 18.78
N LEU A 239 -28.21 -23.72 18.46
CA LEU A 239 -29.32 -24.42 17.83
C LEU A 239 -29.34 -24.06 16.34
N THR A 240 -29.18 -25.06 15.48
CA THR A 240 -29.30 -24.90 14.03
C THR A 240 -30.58 -25.57 13.55
N GLN A 241 -31.43 -24.79 12.88
CA GLN A 241 -32.65 -25.27 12.25
C GLN A 241 -32.58 -25.04 10.75
N ILE A 242 -32.89 -26.08 9.99
CA ILE A 242 -33.11 -25.96 8.55
C ILE A 242 -34.52 -25.43 8.37
N THR A 243 -34.65 -24.22 7.84
CA THR A 243 -35.97 -23.67 7.54
C THR A 243 -36.32 -23.99 6.08
N PRO A 244 -37.49 -24.60 5.81
CA PRO A 244 -37.83 -25.02 4.47
C PRO A 244 -38.00 -23.83 3.53
N VAL A 245 -37.68 -24.14 2.27
CA VAL A 245 -37.76 -23.37 1.04
C VAL A 245 -38.81 -22.25 1.07
N LYS A 246 -38.35 -21.00 0.88
CA LYS A 246 -39.20 -19.93 0.33
C LYS A 246 -38.83 -19.70 -1.13
N THR A 247 -39.83 -19.71 -2.00
CA THR A 247 -39.67 -19.29 -3.40
C THR A 247 -39.37 -17.79 -3.38
N ASN A 248 -38.20 -17.39 -3.87
CA ASN A 248 -37.93 -15.97 -4.08
C ASN A 248 -38.83 -15.42 -5.21
N GLN A 249 -38.87 -14.10 -5.38
CA GLN A 249 -39.61 -13.47 -6.48
C GLN A 249 -39.21 -13.97 -7.89
N ALA A 250 -38.07 -14.65 -8.03
CA ALA A 250 -37.57 -15.25 -9.26
C ALA A 250 -37.96 -16.73 -9.44
N GLY A 251 -38.86 -17.27 -8.61
CA GLY A 251 -39.34 -18.65 -8.74
C GLY A 251 -38.36 -19.73 -8.26
N LYS A 252 -37.22 -19.35 -7.65
CA LYS A 252 -36.18 -20.29 -7.22
C LYS A 252 -36.39 -20.74 -5.77
N THR A 253 -36.54 -22.03 -5.61
CA THR A 253 -36.55 -22.76 -4.33
C THR A 253 -35.16 -22.72 -3.70
N MET A 254 -34.99 -22.10 -2.53
CA MET A 254 -33.72 -22.11 -1.79
C MET A 254 -33.94 -22.45 -0.31
N GLU A 255 -33.17 -23.42 0.19
CA GLU A 255 -33.10 -23.75 1.62
C GLU A 255 -32.13 -22.80 2.34
N TYR A 256 -32.42 -22.51 3.61
CA TYR A 256 -31.52 -21.75 4.45
C TYR A 256 -31.40 -22.34 5.85
N LEU A 257 -30.21 -22.17 6.42
CA LEU A 257 -29.82 -22.60 7.76
C LEU A 257 -29.96 -21.42 8.70
N VAL A 258 -30.62 -21.61 9.84
CA VAL A 258 -30.71 -20.60 10.91
C VAL A 258 -30.05 -21.15 12.17
N SER A 259 -28.94 -20.54 12.58
CA SER A 259 -28.15 -20.89 13.75
C SER A 259 -28.29 -19.81 14.81
N ALA A 260 -28.64 -20.16 16.04
CA ALA A 260 -28.74 -19.18 17.13
C ALA A 260 -28.15 -19.71 18.44
N GLY A 261 -27.37 -18.86 19.11
CA GLY A 261 -26.60 -19.26 20.29
C GLY A 261 -26.03 -18.07 21.06
N LYS A 262 -25.39 -18.38 22.19
CA LYS A 262 -24.70 -17.39 23.01
C LYS A 262 -23.25 -17.24 22.55
N VAL A 263 -22.74 -16.02 22.61
CA VAL A 263 -21.33 -15.71 22.40
C VAL A 263 -20.81 -15.01 23.67
N PRO A 264 -19.90 -15.65 24.44
CA PRO A 264 -19.39 -15.08 25.69
C PRO A 264 -18.49 -13.87 25.41
N ILE A 265 -18.58 -12.83 26.24
CA ILE A 265 -17.73 -11.65 26.12
C ILE A 265 -16.39 -11.90 26.83
N PRO A 266 -15.25 -11.78 26.14
CA PRO A 266 -13.93 -11.95 26.77
C PRO A 266 -13.75 -11.00 27.96
N GLY A 267 -13.29 -11.53 29.09
CA GLY A 267 -13.04 -10.73 30.30
C GLY A 267 -14.26 -10.55 31.21
N SER A 268 -15.44 -11.07 30.85
CA SER A 268 -16.60 -11.12 31.74
C SER A 268 -17.07 -12.56 31.95
N ALA A 269 -17.38 -12.93 33.20
CA ALA A 269 -17.81 -14.28 33.55
C ALA A 269 -19.30 -14.53 33.26
N SER A 270 -20.12 -13.47 33.22
CA SER A 270 -21.59 -13.58 33.12
C SER A 270 -22.18 -12.87 31.91
N GLU A 271 -21.42 -11.99 31.24
CA GLU A 271 -21.91 -11.26 30.07
C GLU A 271 -21.74 -12.05 28.77
N PHE A 272 -22.77 -12.01 27.95
CA PHE A 272 -22.78 -12.60 26.64
C PHE A 272 -23.62 -11.78 25.66
N VAL A 273 -23.43 -12.05 24.39
CA VAL A 273 -24.27 -11.56 23.30
C VAL A 273 -25.12 -12.73 22.78
N MET A 274 -26.41 -12.50 22.56
CA MET A 274 -27.25 -13.47 21.84
C MET A 274 -27.11 -13.21 20.34
N LEU A 275 -26.75 -14.25 19.59
CA LEU A 275 -26.47 -14.17 18.16
C LEU A 275 -27.41 -15.09 17.37
N GLY A 276 -27.95 -14.57 16.28
CA GLY A 276 -28.67 -15.30 15.24
C GLY A 276 -27.98 -15.11 13.90
N ILE A 277 -27.70 -16.21 13.20
CA ILE A 277 -27.12 -16.22 11.86
C ILE A 277 -28.02 -17.04 10.95
N ALA A 278 -28.41 -16.46 9.82
CA ALA A 278 -29.14 -17.18 8.77
C ALA A 278 -28.31 -17.20 7.49
N SER A 279 -28.10 -18.37 6.87
CA SER A 279 -27.28 -18.50 5.67
C SER A 279 -27.95 -19.33 4.60
N SER A 280 -27.79 -18.93 3.34
CA SER A 280 -28.25 -19.69 2.17
C SER A 280 -27.48 -21.00 2.07
N ARG A 281 -28.16 -22.11 1.81
CA ARG A 281 -27.52 -23.43 1.68
C ARG A 281 -27.14 -23.72 0.23
N LEU A 282 -25.91 -24.18 0.01
CA LEU A 282 -25.48 -24.75 -1.27
C LEU A 282 -25.44 -26.29 -1.21
N PRO A 283 -25.58 -26.98 -2.35
CA PRO A 283 -25.29 -28.42 -2.43
C PRO A 283 -23.81 -28.69 -2.17
N GLU A 284 -23.48 -29.89 -1.68
CA GLU A 284 -22.10 -30.30 -1.37
C GLU A 284 -21.23 -30.46 -2.63
N THR A 285 -21.83 -30.90 -3.74
CA THR A 285 -21.12 -31.05 -5.02
C THR A 285 -21.92 -30.44 -6.15
N ILE A 286 -21.21 -29.86 -7.13
CA ILE A 286 -21.82 -29.23 -8.30
C ILE A 286 -21.15 -29.71 -9.58
N PRO A 287 -21.89 -30.33 -10.52
CA PRO A 287 -21.37 -30.68 -11.83
C PRO A 287 -21.36 -29.44 -12.76
N ILE A 288 -20.19 -29.10 -13.30
CA ILE A 288 -20.00 -27.99 -14.24
C ILE A 288 -19.73 -28.54 -15.63
N LYS A 289 -20.69 -28.32 -16.54
CA LYS A 289 -20.61 -28.79 -17.93
C LYS A 289 -19.39 -28.22 -18.66
N ALA A 290 -18.96 -28.92 -19.71
CA ALA A 290 -17.95 -28.43 -20.65
C ALA A 290 -18.36 -27.07 -21.25
N ASP A 291 -17.37 -26.22 -21.50
CA ASP A 291 -17.50 -24.85 -22.02
C ASP A 291 -18.63 -24.03 -21.38
N SER A 292 -18.73 -24.10 -20.05
CA SER A 292 -19.81 -23.44 -19.32
C SER A 292 -19.31 -22.61 -18.15
N THR A 293 -20.12 -21.61 -17.80
CA THR A 293 -19.90 -20.77 -16.63
C THR A 293 -21.14 -20.74 -15.76
N VAL A 294 -20.98 -21.03 -14.47
CA VAL A 294 -22.06 -21.03 -13.50
C VAL A 294 -21.79 -19.99 -12.42
N LYS A 295 -22.87 -19.38 -11.91
CA LYS A 295 -22.81 -18.40 -10.82
C LYS A 295 -23.69 -18.85 -9.66
N TYR A 296 -23.11 -18.83 -8.46
CA TYR A 296 -23.81 -19.07 -7.20
C TYR A 296 -23.66 -17.86 -6.30
N ARG A 297 -24.67 -17.62 -5.47
CA ARG A 297 -24.68 -16.52 -4.50
C ARG A 297 -25.11 -17.09 -3.15
N VAL A 298 -24.24 -16.93 -2.17
CA VAL A 298 -24.52 -17.22 -0.76
C VAL A 298 -24.75 -15.89 -0.06
N VAL A 299 -25.88 -15.76 0.60
CA VAL A 299 -26.19 -14.62 1.46
C VAL A 299 -26.25 -15.14 2.88
N THR A 300 -25.58 -14.43 3.78
CA THR A 300 -25.55 -14.70 5.21
C THR A 300 -26.00 -13.44 5.96
N ALA A 301 -26.98 -13.57 6.84
CA ALA A 301 -27.49 -12.52 7.69
C ALA A 301 -27.00 -12.74 9.13
N VAL A 302 -26.53 -11.67 9.78
CA VAL A 302 -25.95 -11.68 11.13
C VAL A 302 -26.68 -10.66 11.99
N GLU A 303 -27.38 -11.13 13.02
CA GLU A 303 -28.12 -10.29 13.97
C GLU A 303 -27.75 -10.65 15.40
N TYR A 304 -27.51 -9.65 16.24
CA TYR A 304 -27.12 -9.88 17.62
C TYR A 304 -27.65 -8.80 18.57
N SER A 305 -27.83 -9.19 19.83
CA SER A 305 -28.31 -8.29 20.90
C SER A 305 -27.19 -7.41 21.45
N SER A 306 -27.55 -6.37 22.21
CA SER A 306 -26.60 -5.76 23.14
C SER A 306 -26.09 -6.79 24.17
N SER A 307 -24.97 -6.47 24.83
CA SER A 307 -24.46 -7.26 25.97
C SER A 307 -25.56 -7.44 27.02
N THR A 308 -25.71 -8.66 27.53
CA THR A 308 -26.67 -8.98 28.60
C THR A 308 -26.11 -10.05 29.53
N SER A 309 -26.54 -9.99 30.79
CA SER A 309 -26.23 -10.97 31.84
C SER A 309 -27.46 -11.77 32.29
N GLN A 310 -28.63 -11.51 31.69
CA GLN A 310 -29.90 -12.06 32.19
C GLN A 310 -30.01 -13.59 32.00
N THR A 311 -30.67 -14.22 32.97
CA THR A 311 -31.03 -15.63 33.02
C THR A 311 -32.46 -15.83 32.50
N GLY A 312 -32.67 -15.67 31.19
CA GLY A 312 -34.00 -15.75 30.57
C GLY A 312 -33.96 -15.80 29.03
N ASN A 313 -33.14 -16.70 28.48
CA ASN A 313 -32.54 -16.47 27.15
C ASN A 313 -33.27 -17.12 25.97
N SER A 314 -34.37 -17.85 26.21
CA SER A 314 -35.09 -18.56 25.17
C SER A 314 -35.85 -17.61 24.23
N GLY A 315 -36.49 -16.56 24.77
CA GLY A 315 -37.19 -15.53 24.00
C GLY A 315 -36.25 -14.72 23.12
N LEU A 316 -35.16 -14.21 23.71
CA LEU A 316 -34.15 -13.43 22.97
C LEU A 316 -33.47 -14.27 21.87
N ARG A 317 -33.18 -15.54 22.14
CA ARG A 317 -32.62 -16.45 21.11
C ARG A 317 -33.57 -16.63 19.93
N LYS A 318 -34.86 -16.85 20.20
CA LYS A 318 -35.89 -16.95 19.14
C LYS A 318 -36.01 -15.64 18.35
N GLN A 319 -35.95 -14.50 19.05
CA GLN A 319 -35.99 -13.18 18.41
C GLN A 319 -34.80 -12.98 17.47
N MET A 320 -33.56 -13.25 17.90
CA MET A 320 -32.37 -13.09 17.05
C MET A 320 -32.39 -14.04 15.85
N ALA A 321 -32.84 -15.29 16.05
CA ALA A 321 -33.03 -16.24 14.96
C ALA A 321 -34.04 -15.74 13.91
N GLN A 322 -35.18 -15.21 14.38
CA GLN A 322 -36.23 -14.68 13.51
C GLN A 322 -35.74 -13.44 12.73
N GLN A 323 -35.10 -12.49 13.41
CA GLN A 323 -34.54 -11.30 12.76
C GLN A 323 -33.50 -11.66 11.70
N ALA A 324 -32.62 -12.63 11.98
CA ALA A 324 -31.64 -13.08 10.99
C ALA A 324 -32.32 -13.71 9.76
N ALA A 325 -33.35 -14.53 9.97
CA ALA A 325 -34.13 -15.13 8.89
C ALA A 325 -34.88 -14.10 8.04
N ASP A 326 -35.43 -13.06 8.67
CA ASP A 326 -36.14 -11.98 7.97
C ASP A 326 -35.18 -11.10 7.17
N SER A 327 -34.03 -10.73 7.76
CA SER A 327 -32.94 -10.01 7.08
C SER A 327 -32.42 -10.80 5.87
N LEU A 328 -32.21 -12.11 6.01
CA LEU A 328 -31.81 -12.99 4.91
C LEU A 328 -32.86 -13.00 3.79
N THR A 329 -34.12 -13.23 4.14
CA THR A 329 -35.23 -13.32 3.17
C THR A 329 -35.37 -12.01 2.39
N SER A 330 -35.26 -10.88 3.08
CA SER A 330 -35.28 -9.54 2.48
C SER A 330 -34.14 -9.37 1.47
N ALA A 331 -32.91 -9.75 1.83
CA ALA A 331 -31.75 -9.64 0.95
C ALA A 331 -31.83 -10.59 -0.27
N LEU A 332 -32.38 -11.80 -0.10
CA LEU A 332 -32.54 -12.77 -1.19
C LEU A 332 -33.53 -12.32 -2.27
N ASN A 333 -34.51 -11.49 -1.91
CA ASN A 333 -35.47 -10.89 -2.83
C ASN A 333 -34.89 -9.74 -3.66
N ILE A 334 -33.64 -9.33 -3.39
CA ILE A 334 -32.95 -8.28 -4.14
C ILE A 334 -32.06 -8.92 -5.21
N ASP A 335 -32.10 -8.35 -6.42
CA ASP A 335 -31.18 -8.72 -7.49
C ASP A 335 -29.72 -8.56 -7.05
N GLY A 336 -28.86 -9.52 -7.42
CA GLY A 336 -27.46 -9.53 -6.97
C GLY A 336 -26.65 -8.35 -7.47
N LYS A 337 -26.90 -7.91 -8.70
CA LYS A 337 -26.22 -6.72 -9.23
C LYS A 337 -26.67 -5.49 -8.46
N LYS A 338 -27.98 -5.35 -8.19
CA LYS A 338 -28.50 -4.25 -7.38
C LYS A 338 -27.91 -4.24 -5.97
N LEU A 339 -27.86 -5.39 -5.31
CA LEU A 339 -27.30 -5.53 -3.96
C LEU A 339 -25.82 -5.10 -3.92
N ARG A 340 -25.04 -5.55 -4.90
CA ARG A 340 -23.64 -5.14 -5.05
C ARG A 340 -23.49 -3.65 -5.34
N LEU A 341 -24.28 -3.10 -6.26
CA LEU A 341 -24.25 -1.68 -6.62
C LEU A 341 -24.58 -0.77 -5.43
N GLU A 342 -25.54 -1.17 -4.59
CA GLU A 342 -25.87 -0.43 -3.37
C GLU A 342 -24.70 -0.41 -2.37
N HIS A 343 -23.95 -1.50 -2.27
CA HIS A 343 -22.73 -1.56 -1.45
C HIS A 343 -21.61 -0.69 -2.04
N THR A 344 -21.24 -0.91 -3.31
CA THR A 344 -20.09 -0.21 -3.93
C THR A 344 -20.34 1.29 -4.08
N ARG A 345 -21.60 1.72 -4.25
CA ARG A 345 -21.95 3.14 -4.30
C ARG A 345 -21.56 3.87 -3.02
N ILE A 346 -21.75 3.27 -1.84
CA ILE A 346 -21.42 3.92 -0.57
C ILE A 346 -19.90 4.09 -0.45
N TRP A 347 -19.13 3.06 -0.77
CA TRP A 347 -17.67 3.18 -0.81
C TRP A 347 -17.19 4.26 -1.77
N ASN A 348 -17.71 4.28 -3.00
CA ASN A 348 -17.37 5.31 -3.98
C ASN A 348 -17.79 6.73 -3.53
N GLN A 349 -18.87 6.87 -2.75
CA GLN A 349 -19.29 8.16 -2.20
C GLN A 349 -18.32 8.64 -1.11
N MET A 350 -17.92 7.76 -0.19
CA MET A 350 -16.95 8.10 0.86
C MET A 350 -15.61 8.50 0.27
N TRP A 351 -15.08 7.74 -0.71
CA TRP A 351 -13.79 8.00 -1.35
C TRP A 351 -13.74 9.28 -2.21
N GLN A 352 -14.85 10.03 -2.34
CA GLN A 352 -14.80 11.37 -2.95
C GLN A 352 -13.94 12.32 -2.13
N SER A 353 -14.02 12.21 -0.80
CA SER A 353 -13.08 12.86 0.11
C SER A 353 -11.87 11.96 0.31
N GLY A 354 -10.69 12.56 0.38
CA GLY A 354 -9.48 11.76 0.56
C GLY A 354 -8.20 12.55 0.63
N PHE A 355 -7.12 11.81 0.77
CA PHE A 355 -5.76 12.30 0.81
C PHE A 355 -4.92 11.57 -0.24
N SER A 356 -4.00 12.28 -0.86
CA SER A 356 -2.98 11.67 -1.72
C SER A 356 -1.64 12.32 -1.47
N ILE A 357 -0.58 11.53 -1.62
CA ILE A 357 0.78 11.91 -1.32
C ILE A 357 1.70 11.38 -2.43
N SER A 358 2.65 12.20 -2.90
CA SER A 358 3.59 11.76 -3.92
C SER A 358 4.44 10.58 -3.42
N TYR A 359 4.74 9.61 -4.29
CA TYR A 359 5.46 8.40 -3.88
C TYR A 359 6.89 8.72 -3.43
N SER A 360 7.29 8.15 -2.29
CA SER A 360 8.63 8.30 -1.71
C SER A 360 9.41 6.99 -1.80
N MET A 361 10.61 7.06 -2.35
CA MET A 361 11.58 5.95 -2.38
C MET A 361 12.43 5.86 -1.11
N ALA A 362 12.33 6.86 -0.21
CA ALA A 362 13.06 6.84 1.06
C ALA A 362 12.62 5.65 1.94
N PRO A 363 13.58 4.97 2.60
CA PRO A 363 13.29 3.77 3.38
C PRO A 363 12.39 4.07 4.57
N GLY A 364 11.39 3.21 4.80
CA GLY A 364 10.49 3.30 5.96
C GLY A 364 9.43 4.42 5.87
N MET A 365 9.31 5.12 4.75
CA MET A 365 8.28 6.15 4.57
C MET A 365 6.92 5.58 4.19
N LEU A 366 5.85 6.24 4.65
CA LEU A 366 4.48 5.91 4.25
C LEU A 366 4.24 6.26 2.77
N ASN A 367 3.60 5.34 2.07
CA ASN A 367 3.20 5.48 0.67
C ASN A 367 1.73 5.05 0.49
N GLY A 368 1.18 5.32 -0.70
CA GLY A 368 -0.20 5.04 -1.08
C GLY A 368 -0.75 3.68 -0.62
N PRO A 369 -0.06 2.55 -0.87
CA PRO A 369 -0.57 1.22 -0.48
C PRO A 369 -0.87 1.09 1.01
N GLN A 370 0.05 1.55 1.87
CA GLN A 370 -0.13 1.46 3.32
C GLN A 370 -1.20 2.43 3.80
N ILE A 371 -1.22 3.66 3.27
CA ILE A 371 -2.21 4.68 3.65
C ILE A 371 -3.63 4.21 3.28
N ASN A 372 -3.83 3.82 2.02
CA ASN A 372 -5.14 3.41 1.52
C ASN A 372 -5.64 2.15 2.22
N THR A 373 -4.77 1.17 2.45
CA THR A 373 -5.15 -0.07 3.16
C THR A 373 -5.48 0.19 4.62
N THR A 374 -4.70 1.03 5.32
CA THR A 374 -5.00 1.45 6.70
C THR A 374 -6.34 2.16 6.78
N MET A 375 -6.61 3.12 5.89
CA MET A 375 -7.90 3.81 5.83
C MET A 375 -9.04 2.83 5.57
N TYR A 376 -8.90 1.93 4.59
CA TYR A 376 -9.89 0.90 4.29
C TYR A 376 -10.19 0.00 5.49
N TYR A 377 -9.17 -0.43 6.24
CA TYR A 377 -9.31 -1.25 7.44
C TYR A 377 -10.02 -0.53 8.58
N VAL A 378 -9.65 0.73 8.84
CA VAL A 378 -10.32 1.56 9.85
C VAL A 378 -11.79 1.73 9.47
N LEU A 379 -12.09 2.14 8.24
CA LEU A 379 -13.46 2.36 7.78
C LEU A 379 -14.27 1.06 7.78
N SER A 380 -13.66 -0.10 7.49
CA SER A 380 -14.34 -1.40 7.54
C SER A 380 -14.77 -1.80 8.95
N ASN A 381 -14.17 -1.21 9.99
CA ASN A 381 -14.55 -1.42 11.40
C ASN A 381 -15.58 -0.41 11.92
N VAL A 382 -16.04 0.52 11.08
CA VAL A 382 -16.95 1.61 11.48
C VAL A 382 -18.24 1.52 10.66
N PRO A 383 -19.42 1.70 11.30
CA PRO A 383 -20.70 1.66 10.60
C PRO A 383 -20.88 2.87 9.68
N ALA A 384 -21.56 2.64 8.56
CA ALA A 384 -21.96 3.70 7.62
C ALA A 384 -23.35 4.23 7.98
N SER A 385 -23.52 4.69 9.22
CA SER A 385 -24.82 4.96 9.86
C SER A 385 -25.77 5.81 9.01
N ILE A 386 -25.25 6.88 8.39
CA ILE A 386 -26.04 7.80 7.55
C ILE A 386 -26.61 7.15 6.27
N HIS A 387 -26.00 6.03 5.85
CA HIS A 387 -26.36 5.31 4.64
C HIS A 387 -27.21 4.06 4.91
N GLU A 388 -27.48 3.72 6.17
CA GLU A 388 -28.19 2.49 6.52
C GLU A 388 -29.67 2.50 6.09
N THR A 389 -30.18 1.32 5.74
CA THR A 389 -31.61 1.14 5.46
C THR A 389 -32.44 1.26 6.74
N GLY A 390 -33.52 2.03 6.71
CA GLY A 390 -34.43 2.20 7.84
C GLY A 390 -34.14 3.42 8.71
N MET A 391 -33.14 4.23 8.35
CA MET A 391 -32.86 5.48 9.05
C MET A 391 -33.97 6.52 8.82
N THR A 392 -34.38 7.21 9.89
CA THR A 392 -35.37 8.30 9.82
C THR A 392 -34.72 9.57 9.26
N ALA A 393 -35.52 10.45 8.64
CA ALA A 393 -35.03 11.73 8.14
C ALA A 393 -34.43 12.62 9.25
N PHE A 394 -34.99 12.54 10.47
CA PHE A 394 -34.50 13.27 11.63
C PHE A 394 -33.11 12.77 12.08
N SER A 395 -32.94 11.46 12.27
CA SER A 395 -31.65 10.88 12.66
C SER A 395 -30.58 11.15 11.60
N LYS A 396 -30.96 11.15 10.32
CA LYS A 396 -30.05 11.50 9.23
C LYS A 396 -29.57 12.95 9.35
N LEU A 397 -30.49 13.89 9.57
CA LEU A 397 -30.14 15.30 9.76
C LEU A 397 -29.25 15.52 10.98
N GLU A 398 -29.50 14.79 12.08
CA GLU A 398 -28.67 14.84 13.28
C GLU A 398 -27.22 14.42 12.99
N LEU A 399 -27.03 13.29 12.28
CA LEU A 399 -25.68 12.85 11.88
C LEU A 399 -25.03 13.80 10.89
N ASP A 400 -25.78 14.32 9.91
CA ASP A 400 -25.28 15.34 8.97
C ASP A 400 -24.77 16.57 9.72
N ASN A 401 -25.49 17.05 10.74
CA ASN A 401 -25.06 18.22 11.52
C ASN A 401 -23.72 17.99 12.23
N LEU A 402 -23.45 16.77 12.72
CA LEU A 402 -22.17 16.42 13.35
C LEU A 402 -20.99 16.48 12.38
N LEU A 403 -21.23 16.30 11.07
CA LEU A 403 -20.20 16.39 10.03
C LEU A 403 -19.88 17.82 9.62
N HIS A 404 -20.90 18.69 9.57
CA HIS A 404 -20.80 20.06 9.06
C HIS A 404 -20.24 21.06 10.09
N PHE A 405 -20.49 20.81 11.38
CA PHE A 405 -20.05 21.68 12.49
C PHE A 405 -19.25 20.90 13.54
N PRO A 406 -18.05 20.42 13.17
CA PRO A 406 -17.21 19.69 14.11
C PRO A 406 -16.55 20.67 15.10
N ASP A 407 -16.96 20.61 16.37
CA ASP A 407 -16.31 21.38 17.42
C ASP A 407 -14.87 20.92 17.65
N LYS A 408 -13.90 21.77 17.27
CA LYS A 408 -12.47 21.63 17.66
C LYS A 408 -11.79 20.33 17.19
N CYS A 409 -12.24 19.72 16.10
CA CYS A 409 -11.55 18.60 15.46
C CYS A 409 -10.61 19.13 14.38
N TYR A 410 -9.30 18.90 14.39
CA TYR A 410 -8.47 18.01 15.19
C TYR A 410 -7.42 18.83 15.98
N THR A 411 -7.07 18.43 17.21
CA THR A 411 -6.13 19.20 18.08
C THR A 411 -4.73 18.59 18.24
N GLY A 412 -4.37 17.58 17.46
CA GLY A 412 -3.08 16.88 17.57
C GLY A 412 -2.04 17.29 16.53
N HIS A 413 -0.91 16.59 16.52
CA HIS A 413 0.12 16.71 15.48
C HIS A 413 -0.25 15.91 14.23
N ASN A 414 0.40 16.21 13.10
CA ASN A 414 0.17 15.48 11.87
C ASN A 414 0.53 14.00 12.03
N THR A 415 -0.32 13.10 11.52
CA THR A 415 -0.13 11.65 11.71
C THR A 415 0.71 11.00 10.60
N ILE A 416 0.92 11.68 9.47
CA ILE A 416 1.66 11.13 8.31
C ILE A 416 3.18 11.08 8.55
N GLN A 417 3.74 11.98 9.36
CA GLN A 417 5.18 11.99 9.66
C GLN A 417 5.58 10.98 10.75
N LEU A 418 4.69 10.06 11.12
CA LEU A 418 4.92 9.06 12.19
C LEU A 418 4.86 7.60 11.66
N PRO A 419 5.64 7.20 10.65
CA PRO A 419 5.55 5.88 9.97
C PRO A 419 5.73 4.66 10.88
N GLY A 420 6.38 4.82 12.05
CA GLY A 420 6.60 3.76 13.04
C GLY A 420 5.61 3.72 14.20
N SER A 421 4.57 4.56 14.17
CA SER A 421 3.55 4.57 15.23
C SER A 421 2.57 3.41 15.10
N SER A 422 1.83 3.12 16.19
CA SER A 422 0.76 2.13 16.19
C SER A 422 -0.36 2.43 15.18
N LEU A 423 -0.48 3.68 14.73
CA LEU A 423 -1.44 4.13 13.71
C LEU A 423 -1.12 3.59 12.31
N TRP A 424 0.11 3.15 12.06
CA TRP A 424 0.50 2.61 10.75
C TRP A 424 1.05 1.19 10.84
N ALA A 425 0.72 0.48 11.93
CA ALA A 425 1.15 -0.89 12.13
C ALA A 425 0.70 -1.80 10.97
N ARG A 426 1.58 -2.70 10.53
CA ARG A 426 1.24 -3.74 9.55
C ARG A 426 0.34 -4.79 10.20
N CYS A 427 -0.67 -5.26 9.47
CA CYS A 427 -1.62 -6.26 9.95
C CYS A 427 -1.30 -7.62 9.34
N ASN A 428 -1.31 -8.69 10.15
CA ASN A 428 -1.12 -10.06 9.67
C ASN A 428 -2.39 -10.91 9.80
N ASN A 429 -3.38 -10.46 10.57
CA ASN A 429 -4.64 -11.16 10.83
C ASN A 429 -5.75 -10.15 11.20
N GLU A 430 -6.97 -10.65 11.40
CA GLU A 430 -8.15 -9.85 11.73
C GLU A 430 -8.02 -9.09 13.05
N LEU A 431 -7.37 -9.67 14.07
CA LEU A 431 -7.18 -9.01 15.35
C LEU A 431 -6.22 -7.82 15.23
N ASP A 432 -5.19 -7.92 14.39
CA ASP A 432 -4.30 -6.80 14.09
C ASP A 432 -5.04 -5.67 13.38
N VAL A 433 -5.93 -6.01 12.44
CA VAL A 433 -6.83 -5.03 11.77
C VAL A 433 -7.70 -4.33 12.81
N SER A 434 -8.30 -5.07 13.74
CA SER A 434 -9.15 -4.51 14.79
C SER A 434 -8.37 -3.64 15.79
N ARG A 435 -7.15 -4.02 16.15
CA ARG A 435 -6.26 -3.20 17.00
C ARG A 435 -5.83 -1.90 16.31
N LEU A 436 -5.51 -1.97 15.02
CA LEU A 436 -5.20 -0.81 14.20
C LEU A 436 -6.40 0.15 14.18
N ALA A 437 -7.59 -0.36 13.86
CA ALA A 437 -8.82 0.42 13.87
C ALA A 437 -9.11 1.06 15.24
N SER A 438 -9.02 0.28 16.31
CA SER A 438 -9.18 0.80 17.69
C SER A 438 -8.19 1.91 18.02
N SER A 439 -6.93 1.77 17.62
CA SER A 439 -5.89 2.78 17.87
C SER A 439 -6.24 4.10 17.16
N TRP A 440 -6.66 4.03 15.89
CA TRP A 440 -7.13 5.20 15.15
C TRP A 440 -8.32 5.87 15.81
N LEU A 441 -9.37 5.10 16.12
CA LEU A 441 -10.60 5.66 16.70
C LEU A 441 -10.34 6.32 18.04
N ILE A 442 -9.53 5.70 18.91
CA ILE A 442 -9.13 6.29 20.19
C ILE A 442 -8.33 7.58 19.97
N THR A 443 -7.36 7.59 19.06
CA THR A 443 -6.59 8.79 18.77
C THR A 443 -7.48 9.93 18.29
N LEU A 444 -8.41 9.67 17.36
CA LEU A 444 -9.33 10.70 16.86
C LEU A 444 -10.26 11.21 17.97
N GLU A 445 -10.85 10.32 18.77
CA GLU A 445 -11.68 10.69 19.93
C GLU A 445 -10.93 11.59 20.92
N LYS A 446 -9.68 11.24 21.23
CA LYS A 446 -8.86 11.98 22.20
C LYS A 446 -8.30 13.29 21.68
N GLN A 447 -8.31 13.50 20.37
CA GLN A 447 -7.85 14.74 19.71
C GLN A 447 -9.01 15.62 19.22
N GLY A 448 -10.16 15.56 19.89
CA GLY A 448 -11.29 16.47 19.66
C GLY A 448 -12.30 16.01 18.61
N CYS A 449 -12.08 14.89 17.91
CA CYS A 449 -12.95 14.43 16.82
C CYS A 449 -14.07 13.47 17.25
N GLY A 450 -14.46 13.47 18.53
CA GLY A 450 -15.46 12.54 19.06
C GLY A 450 -16.85 12.64 18.40
N SER A 451 -17.29 13.85 18.02
CA SER A 451 -18.54 14.07 17.28
C SER A 451 -18.48 13.45 15.87
N MET A 452 -17.37 13.65 15.16
CA MET A 452 -17.14 13.04 13.85
C MET A 452 -17.08 11.51 13.92
N VAL A 453 -16.41 10.96 14.93
CA VAL A 453 -16.35 9.49 15.11
C VAL A 453 -17.76 8.91 15.33
N LYS A 454 -18.62 9.60 16.07
CA LYS A 454 -20.04 9.21 16.25
C LYS A 454 -20.86 9.28 14.97
N ALA A 455 -20.50 10.15 14.03
CA ALA A 455 -21.17 10.25 12.73
C ALA A 455 -20.91 9.02 11.83
N GLY A 456 -20.02 8.11 12.22
CA GLY A 456 -19.71 6.89 11.51
C GLY A 456 -18.61 7.10 10.48
N THR A 457 -18.65 6.34 9.39
CA THR A 457 -17.54 6.27 8.42
C THR A 457 -17.19 7.60 7.76
N ASP A 458 -18.18 8.41 7.43
CA ASP A 458 -17.97 9.71 6.78
C ASP A 458 -17.22 10.67 7.70
N GLY A 459 -17.57 10.68 8.99
CA GLY A 459 -16.90 11.51 10.00
C GLY A 459 -15.53 10.98 10.36
N VAL A 460 -15.36 9.66 10.50
CA VAL A 460 -14.04 9.05 10.72
C VAL A 460 -13.10 9.35 9.55
N LEU A 461 -13.57 9.25 8.31
CA LEU A 461 -12.77 9.59 7.13
C LEU A 461 -12.33 11.06 7.14
N GLN A 462 -13.26 11.99 7.40
CA GLN A 462 -12.94 13.42 7.51
C GLN A 462 -11.93 13.67 8.64
N ALA A 463 -12.14 13.08 9.82
CA ALA A 463 -11.24 13.21 10.96
C ALA A 463 -9.82 12.66 10.67
N MET A 464 -9.71 11.56 9.92
CA MET A 464 -8.41 11.05 9.45
C MET A 464 -7.73 12.01 8.46
N ILE A 465 -8.47 12.54 7.49
CA ILE A 465 -7.93 13.52 6.52
C ILE A 465 -7.42 14.75 7.27
N LEU A 466 -8.16 15.23 8.28
CA LEU A 466 -7.73 16.34 9.12
C LEU A 466 -6.45 16.00 9.88
N SER A 467 -6.38 14.82 10.49
CA SER A 467 -5.18 14.40 11.25
C SER A 467 -3.94 14.26 10.38
N PHE A 468 -4.08 13.93 9.09
CA PHE A 468 -2.94 13.81 8.17
C PHE A 468 -2.22 15.14 7.97
N GLY A 469 -2.96 16.24 7.93
CA GLY A 469 -2.42 17.59 7.74
C GLY A 469 -2.33 18.42 9.02
N ALA A 470 -2.60 17.85 10.20
CA ALA A 470 -2.86 18.66 11.40
C ALA A 470 -3.84 19.82 11.10
N LEU A 471 -4.86 19.52 10.28
CA LEU A 471 -5.91 20.47 9.95
C LEU A 471 -6.87 20.52 11.13
N LYS A 472 -7.22 21.73 11.55
CA LYS A 472 -8.01 21.96 12.75
C LYS A 472 -9.18 22.88 12.45
N PHE A 473 -10.39 22.41 12.71
CA PHE A 473 -11.53 23.28 12.85
C PHE A 473 -11.45 24.00 14.18
N SER A 474 -11.38 25.32 14.12
CA SER A 474 -11.72 26.21 15.23
C SER A 474 -13.19 26.62 15.09
N ASN A 475 -13.72 27.40 16.03
CA ASN A 475 -15.13 27.80 16.01
C ASN A 475 -15.53 28.50 14.68
N ASP A 476 -14.60 29.30 14.14
CA ASP A 476 -14.91 30.21 13.03
C ASP A 476 -14.05 29.98 11.79
N HIS A 477 -13.04 29.10 11.83
CA HIS A 477 -12.10 28.90 10.72
C HIS A 477 -11.44 27.51 10.72
N LEU A 478 -10.93 27.10 9.57
CA LEU A 478 -10.08 25.93 9.36
C LEU A 478 -8.61 26.38 9.33
N GLU A 479 -7.78 25.76 10.15
CA GLU A 479 -6.34 25.99 10.26
C GLU A 479 -5.59 24.81 9.62
N PHE A 480 -4.53 25.06 8.84
CA PHE A 480 -3.58 24.03 8.41
C PHE A 480 -2.31 24.12 9.25
N GLY A 481 -2.14 23.21 10.21
CA GLY A 481 -1.10 23.26 11.24
C GLY A 481 0.20 22.50 10.95
N MET A 482 0.51 22.14 9.69
CA MET A 482 1.78 21.45 9.39
C MET A 482 2.99 22.39 9.48
N MET A 483 4.11 21.86 9.98
CA MET A 483 5.36 22.61 9.99
C MET A 483 5.94 22.69 8.57
N PRO A 484 6.45 23.86 8.13
CA PRO A 484 7.07 24.00 6.81
C PRO A 484 8.13 22.95 6.49
N LYS A 485 8.95 22.56 7.47
CA LYS A 485 9.99 21.50 7.31
C LYS A 485 9.42 20.12 6.93
N ASP A 486 8.16 19.85 7.25
CA ASP A 486 7.49 18.57 6.98
C ASP A 486 6.86 18.53 5.57
N LEU A 487 6.93 19.62 4.80
CA LEU A 487 6.32 19.77 3.47
C LEU A 487 7.25 19.36 2.32
N HIS A 488 8.03 18.29 2.51
CA HIS A 488 9.02 17.80 1.54
C HIS A 488 8.42 16.88 0.44
N ARG A 489 7.10 16.73 0.40
CA ARG A 489 6.34 15.91 -0.56
C ARG A 489 5.07 16.64 -0.97
N ASP A 490 4.54 16.25 -2.14
CA ASP A 490 3.28 16.79 -2.60
C ASP A 490 2.14 16.15 -1.81
N TYR A 491 1.24 16.97 -1.30
CA TYR A 491 0.07 16.56 -0.54
C TYR A 491 -1.19 17.08 -1.23
N TYR A 492 -2.21 16.24 -1.32
CA TYR A 492 -3.48 16.60 -1.95
C TYR A 492 -4.61 16.19 -1.02
N PHE A 493 -5.21 17.17 -0.34
CA PHE A 493 -6.40 17.02 0.47
C PHE A 493 -7.62 17.37 -0.39
N ARG A 494 -8.52 16.41 -0.58
CA ARG A 494 -9.67 16.54 -1.46
C ARG A 494 -10.96 16.54 -0.65
N ARG A 495 -11.83 17.50 -0.93
CA ARG A 495 -13.18 17.61 -0.37
C ARG A 495 -13.22 17.48 1.15
N ILE A 496 -12.43 18.31 1.82
CA ILE A 496 -12.62 18.55 3.25
C ILE A 496 -13.97 19.22 3.41
N ASN A 497 -14.86 18.62 4.20
CA ASN A 497 -16.20 19.18 4.43
C ASN A 497 -16.09 20.35 5.42
N TYR A 498 -16.56 21.53 5.02
CA TYR A 498 -16.55 22.72 5.86
C TYR A 498 -17.89 23.45 5.77
N GLY A 499 -18.50 23.78 6.91
CA GLY A 499 -19.83 24.38 6.93
C GLY A 499 -20.89 23.41 6.40
N ASN A 500 -21.99 23.91 5.83
CA ASN A 500 -23.17 23.07 5.52
C ASN A 500 -23.06 22.27 4.21
N ASN A 501 -22.19 22.70 3.28
CA ASN A 501 -22.01 22.02 1.98
C ASN A 501 -20.77 22.47 1.21
N THR A 502 -19.79 23.08 1.89
CA THR A 502 -18.58 23.57 1.22
C THR A 502 -17.52 22.47 1.24
N HIS A 503 -16.91 22.25 0.07
CA HIS A 503 -15.84 21.30 -0.10
C HIS A 503 -14.55 22.04 -0.42
N VAL A 504 -13.62 22.02 0.54
CA VAL A 504 -12.32 22.67 0.42
C VAL A 504 -11.30 21.65 -0.09
N ASN A 505 -10.53 22.05 -1.10
CA ASN A 505 -9.35 21.32 -1.56
C ASN A 505 -8.11 22.11 -1.17
N ILE A 506 -7.15 21.43 -0.56
CA ILE A 506 -5.85 22.01 -0.20
C ILE A 506 -4.77 21.14 -0.85
N SER A 507 -3.83 21.76 -1.54
CA SER A 507 -2.68 21.07 -2.12
C SER A 507 -1.38 21.72 -1.69
N VAL A 508 -0.38 20.88 -1.42
CA VAL A 508 1.01 21.27 -1.21
C VAL A 508 1.77 20.73 -2.41
N ILE A 509 2.48 21.59 -3.13
CA ILE A 509 3.31 21.18 -4.26
C ILE A 509 4.73 21.66 -4.01
N VAL A 510 5.70 20.75 -4.11
CA VAL A 510 7.11 21.08 -3.96
C VAL A 510 7.73 21.36 -5.32
N GLY A 511 8.13 22.61 -5.53
CA GLY A 511 8.75 23.08 -6.77
C GLY A 511 10.14 22.49 -7.02
N ASP A 512 10.69 22.79 -8.20
CA ASP A 512 12.05 22.39 -8.58
C ASP A 512 13.14 23.15 -7.80
N ASP A 513 12.78 24.28 -7.21
CA ASP A 513 13.60 25.04 -6.27
C ASP A 513 13.59 24.45 -4.84
N ASN A 514 12.97 23.29 -4.66
CA ASN A 514 12.74 22.62 -3.38
C ASN A 514 11.92 23.45 -2.38
N LYS A 515 11.18 24.47 -2.85
CA LYS A 515 10.24 25.21 -2.01
C LYS A 515 8.84 24.63 -2.12
N ALA A 516 8.18 24.49 -0.98
CA ALA A 516 6.77 24.11 -0.92
C ALA A 516 5.88 25.32 -1.18
N VAL A 517 4.80 25.11 -1.92
CA VAL A 517 3.78 26.11 -2.23
C VAL A 517 2.41 25.55 -1.89
N LEU A 518 1.55 26.38 -1.30
CA LEU A 518 0.17 26.03 -0.95
C LEU A 518 -0.79 26.45 -2.06
N PHE A 519 -1.79 25.62 -2.30
CA PHE A 519 -2.92 25.92 -3.16
C PHE A 519 -4.22 25.60 -2.44
N ALA A 520 -5.19 26.48 -2.53
CA ALA A 520 -6.54 26.26 -2.01
C ALA A 520 -7.59 26.55 -3.09
N SER A 521 -8.65 25.73 -3.12
CA SER A 521 -9.81 25.92 -4.00
C SER A 521 -11.08 25.33 -3.38
N LEU A 522 -12.23 25.69 -3.93
CA LEU A 522 -13.54 25.19 -3.53
C LEU A 522 -14.18 24.42 -4.67
N ASP A 523 -14.47 23.14 -4.46
CA ASP A 523 -15.24 22.31 -5.40
C ASP A 523 -16.71 22.80 -5.48
N ARG A 524 -17.24 23.07 -4.30
CA ARG A 524 -18.61 23.53 -4.03
C ARG A 524 -18.55 24.46 -2.83
N ASN A 525 -19.37 25.50 -2.83
CA ASN A 525 -19.47 26.42 -1.72
C ASN A 525 -20.92 26.89 -1.50
N ASP A 526 -21.31 27.02 -0.24
CA ASP A 526 -22.60 27.59 0.18
C ASP A 526 -22.51 29.11 0.43
N LYS A 527 -21.31 29.59 0.76
CA LYS A 527 -20.99 31.00 1.04
C LYS A 527 -19.70 31.40 0.34
N VAL A 528 -19.34 32.68 0.45
CA VAL A 528 -18.01 33.16 0.07
C VAL A 528 -17.02 32.77 1.18
N TYR A 529 -15.89 32.19 0.79
CA TYR A 529 -14.81 31.86 1.72
C TYR A 529 -13.55 32.66 1.38
N PHE A 530 -12.78 32.96 2.40
CA PHE A 530 -11.54 33.69 2.33
C PHE A 530 -10.42 32.86 2.94
N ALA A 531 -9.21 33.08 2.46
CA ALA A 531 -8.01 32.46 2.99
C ALA A 531 -6.87 33.47 3.15
N CYS A 532 -5.99 33.20 4.11
CA CYS A 532 -4.73 33.89 4.32
C CYS A 532 -3.63 32.91 4.71
N ASP A 533 -2.39 33.26 4.39
CA ASP A 533 -1.21 32.49 4.77
C ASP A 533 -0.81 32.76 6.23
N ALA A 534 0.32 32.19 6.66
CA ALA A 534 0.73 32.23 8.05
C ALA A 534 0.79 33.66 8.62
N GLY A 535 0.09 33.87 9.74
CA GLY A 535 -0.01 35.16 10.44
C GLY A 535 -0.99 36.17 9.85
N CYS A 536 -1.60 35.90 8.68
CA CYS A 536 -2.66 36.71 8.08
C CYS A 536 -2.38 38.22 8.05
N LEU A 537 -1.13 38.60 7.73
CA LEU A 537 -0.74 40.02 7.63
C LEU A 537 -1.32 40.70 6.39
N ASP A 538 -1.41 39.94 5.30
CA ASP A 538 -1.93 40.38 4.00
C ASP A 538 -3.47 40.30 3.99
N PRO A 539 -4.16 41.14 3.17
CA PRO A 539 -5.61 41.10 3.07
C PRO A 539 -6.14 39.72 2.71
N PRO A 540 -7.26 39.25 3.31
CA PRO A 540 -7.83 37.95 2.99
C PRO A 540 -8.17 37.80 1.51
N VAL A 541 -7.75 36.69 0.92
CA VAL A 541 -7.98 36.37 -0.49
C VAL A 541 -9.24 35.54 -0.63
N GLN A 542 -10.16 35.98 -1.47
CA GLN A 542 -11.39 35.23 -1.75
C GLN A 542 -11.08 33.94 -2.53
N LEU A 543 -11.59 32.82 -2.05
CA LEU A 543 -11.46 31.52 -2.71
C LEU A 543 -12.56 31.29 -3.74
N GLY A 544 -12.23 30.55 -4.79
CA GLY A 544 -13.15 30.10 -5.83
C GLY A 544 -12.83 28.68 -6.30
N LYS A 545 -13.35 28.31 -7.48
CA LYS A 545 -13.07 27.01 -8.11
C LYS A 545 -11.64 26.90 -8.62
N GLU A 546 -11.00 28.02 -8.95
CA GLU A 546 -9.62 28.06 -9.41
C GLU A 546 -8.65 27.93 -8.24
N LEU A 547 -7.51 27.28 -8.50
CA LEU A 547 -6.46 27.11 -7.51
C LEU A 547 -5.83 28.46 -7.18
N THR A 548 -6.02 28.90 -5.93
CA THR A 548 -5.43 30.12 -5.39
C THR A 548 -4.11 29.77 -4.71
N LYS A 549 -3.02 30.44 -5.12
CA LYS A 549 -1.66 30.18 -4.64
C LYS A 549 -1.36 30.98 -3.37
N PHE A 550 -0.76 30.34 -2.38
CA PHE A 550 -0.26 30.96 -1.15
C PHE A 550 1.20 30.55 -0.90
N PRO A 551 2.09 31.48 -0.51
CA PRO A 551 3.44 31.12 -0.10
C PRO A 551 3.43 30.39 1.24
N VAL A 552 4.32 29.41 1.42
CA VAL A 552 4.54 28.80 2.74
C VAL A 552 5.41 29.75 3.55
N LYS A 553 4.85 30.28 4.64
CA LYS A 553 5.56 31.13 5.60
C LYS A 553 5.82 30.36 6.90
N GLN A 554 6.92 30.68 7.57
CA GLN A 554 7.28 30.17 8.89
C GLN A 554 7.19 31.32 9.90
N THR A 555 6.52 31.06 11.04
CA THR A 555 6.35 32.03 12.12
C THR A 555 7.08 31.61 13.39
N GLU A 556 7.46 32.58 14.22
CA GLU A 556 7.97 32.37 15.58
C GLU A 556 7.12 33.17 16.59
N PRO A 557 6.40 32.53 17.54
CA PRO A 557 6.20 31.09 17.68
C PRO A 557 5.44 30.47 16.49
N PHE A 558 5.46 29.13 16.42
CA PHE A 558 4.80 28.40 15.33
C PHE A 558 3.28 28.60 15.34
N THR A 559 2.72 28.90 14.18
CA THR A 559 1.28 29.06 13.93
C THR A 559 0.89 28.28 12.67
N ALA A 560 -0.41 28.18 12.38
CA ALA A 560 -0.87 27.52 11.16
C ALA A 560 -0.37 28.25 9.90
N ILE A 561 -0.11 27.48 8.85
CA ILE A 561 0.44 27.95 7.57
C ILE A 561 -0.63 28.44 6.59
N LEU A 562 -1.90 28.09 6.85
CA LEU A 562 -3.06 28.51 6.07
C LEU A 562 -4.29 28.59 6.98
N TYR A 563 -5.08 29.64 6.82
CA TYR A 563 -6.35 29.84 7.50
C TYR A 563 -7.45 29.99 6.44
N ILE A 564 -8.61 29.37 6.65
CA ILE A 564 -9.76 29.45 5.74
C ILE A 564 -11.03 29.71 6.56
N THR A 565 -11.82 30.72 6.21
CA THR A 565 -13.09 31.04 6.89
C THR A 565 -14.13 31.61 5.92
N ALA A 566 -15.40 31.52 6.29
CA ALA A 566 -16.48 32.26 5.63
C ALA A 566 -16.67 33.69 6.20
N ASP A 567 -16.13 33.97 7.39
CA ASP A 567 -16.25 35.27 8.05
C ASP A 567 -15.02 36.15 7.78
N ARG A 568 -15.20 37.12 6.88
CA ARG A 568 -14.14 38.05 6.53
C ARG A 568 -13.69 38.91 7.71
N GLN A 569 -14.62 39.37 8.56
CA GLN A 569 -14.29 40.21 9.70
C GLN A 569 -13.46 39.43 10.71
N HIS A 570 -13.87 38.19 10.99
CA HIS A 570 -13.07 37.28 11.83
C HIS A 570 -11.65 37.10 11.28
N MET A 571 -11.48 37.00 9.96
CA MET A 571 -10.15 36.89 9.34
C MET A 571 -9.29 38.15 9.53
N ASP A 572 -9.90 39.33 9.39
CA ASP A 572 -9.22 40.60 9.63
C ASP A 572 -8.85 40.75 11.11
N ASP A 573 -9.69 40.28 12.02
CA ASP A 573 -9.45 40.27 13.46
C ASP A 573 -8.34 39.28 13.87
N LEU A 574 -8.22 38.12 13.19
CA LEU A 574 -7.18 37.12 13.45
C LEU A 574 -5.76 37.71 13.38
N LYS A 575 -5.53 38.67 12.48
CA LYS A 575 -4.26 39.39 12.37
C LYS A 575 -3.82 40.04 13.69
N HIS A 576 -4.77 40.46 14.51
CA HIS A 576 -4.51 41.11 15.81
C HIS A 576 -4.37 40.12 16.96
N VAL A 577 -4.83 38.88 16.79
CA VAL A 577 -4.82 37.82 17.81
C VAL A 577 -3.65 36.85 17.60
N ILE A 578 -3.17 36.69 16.37
CA ILE A 578 -2.00 35.87 16.06
C ILE A 578 -0.73 36.64 16.46
N HIS A 579 -0.28 36.40 17.68
CA HIS A 579 0.94 37.03 18.21
C HIS A 579 2.19 36.33 17.69
N VAL A 580 2.82 36.93 16.69
CA VAL A 580 4.07 36.45 16.07
C VAL A 580 5.14 37.52 16.17
N LYS A 581 6.35 37.10 16.53
CA LYS A 581 7.54 37.94 16.62
C LYS A 581 8.18 38.12 15.25
N GLU A 582 8.30 37.03 14.51
CA GLU A 582 8.96 36.97 13.20
C GLU A 582 8.11 36.14 12.24
N ILE A 583 8.02 36.60 11.00
CA ILE A 583 7.40 35.89 9.88
C ILE A 583 8.34 35.99 8.68
N GLY A 584 8.71 34.85 8.11
CA GLY A 584 9.49 34.78 6.89
C GLY A 584 8.96 33.73 5.94
N GLU A 585 9.27 33.84 4.65
CA GLU A 585 9.06 32.71 3.74
C GLU A 585 9.88 31.51 4.20
N ALA A 586 9.28 30.32 4.13
CA ALA A 586 9.96 29.10 4.51
C ALA A 586 11.18 28.84 3.59
N PRO A 587 12.31 28.41 4.15
CA PRO A 587 13.49 28.09 3.36
C PRO A 587 13.22 26.88 2.45
N ALA A 588 13.95 26.80 1.34
CA ALA A 588 13.95 25.61 0.50
C ALA A 588 14.43 24.38 1.27
N HIS A 589 13.84 23.22 0.99
CA HIS A 589 14.26 21.96 1.58
C HIS A 589 15.69 21.59 1.13
N GLU A 590 16.43 20.93 2.01
CA GLU A 590 17.78 20.48 1.72
C GLU A 590 17.77 19.46 0.57
N HIS A 591 18.67 19.65 -0.40
CA HIS A 591 18.70 18.85 -1.63
C HIS A 591 18.83 17.35 -1.35
N HIS A 592 19.57 16.96 -0.32
CA HIS A 592 19.77 15.54 0.01
C HIS A 592 18.48 14.87 0.54
N VAL A 593 17.63 15.61 1.27
CA VAL A 593 16.31 15.13 1.72
C VAL A 593 15.43 14.90 0.50
N MET A 594 15.37 15.89 -0.41
CA MET A 594 14.59 15.78 -1.64
C MET A 594 15.07 14.65 -2.54
N ALA A 595 16.39 14.48 -2.68
CA ALA A 595 17.01 13.38 -3.42
C ALA A 595 16.67 12.02 -2.82
N LEU A 596 16.65 11.90 -1.49
CA LEU A 596 16.28 10.67 -0.80
C LEU A 596 14.83 10.28 -1.09
N HIS A 597 13.89 11.23 -1.07
CA HIS A 597 12.49 10.94 -1.38
C HIS A 597 12.26 10.62 -2.87
N ARG A 598 12.93 11.33 -3.79
CA ARG A 598 12.76 11.14 -5.24
C ARG A 598 13.49 9.90 -5.78
N HIS A 599 14.64 9.53 -5.21
CA HIS A 599 15.55 8.52 -5.77
C HIS A 599 15.94 7.40 -4.80
N GLY A 600 15.55 7.48 -3.53
CA GLY A 600 15.84 6.45 -2.52
C GLY A 600 17.26 6.50 -1.94
N HIS A 601 18.08 7.46 -2.36
CA HIS A 601 19.43 7.65 -1.86
C HIS A 601 19.87 9.12 -1.96
N ALA A 602 20.75 9.54 -1.05
CA ALA A 602 21.16 10.95 -0.90
C ALA A 602 21.96 11.52 -2.09
N PHE A 603 22.54 10.65 -2.94
CA PHE A 603 23.40 11.06 -4.06
C PHE A 603 22.66 11.46 -5.34
N GLY A 604 21.31 11.47 -5.33
CA GLY A 604 20.49 11.90 -6.47
C GLY A 604 20.30 10.83 -7.56
N GLY A 605 19.53 11.12 -8.60
CA GLY A 605 19.06 10.13 -9.59
C GLY A 605 20.09 9.56 -10.58
N LEU A 606 21.39 9.80 -10.39
CA LEU A 606 22.42 9.28 -11.29
C LEU A 606 22.68 7.79 -11.01
N PRO A 607 22.69 6.91 -12.03
CA PRO A 607 22.88 5.47 -11.84
C PRO A 607 24.15 5.14 -11.04
N THR A 608 24.12 4.09 -10.22
CA THR A 608 25.29 3.63 -9.44
C THR A 608 26.53 3.40 -10.30
N PHE A 609 26.37 2.97 -11.55
CA PHE A 609 27.46 2.82 -12.52
C PHE A 609 28.19 4.14 -12.82
N PHE A 610 27.48 5.27 -12.85
CA PHE A 610 28.08 6.59 -13.05
C PHE A 610 29.07 6.91 -11.91
N TRP A 611 28.65 6.71 -10.66
CA TRP A 611 29.50 6.89 -9.49
C TRP A 611 30.69 5.91 -9.45
N MET A 612 30.46 4.65 -9.83
CA MET A 612 31.54 3.66 -9.97
C MET A 612 32.55 4.06 -11.05
N SER A 613 32.09 4.67 -12.16
CA SER A 613 32.97 5.15 -13.23
C SER A 613 33.84 6.33 -12.77
N ILE A 614 33.27 7.26 -11.98
CA ILE A 614 34.01 8.37 -11.38
C ILE A 614 35.05 7.83 -10.39
N ALA A 615 34.66 6.92 -9.50
CA ALA A 615 35.58 6.31 -8.55
C ALA A 615 36.73 5.58 -9.24
N PHE A 616 36.45 4.84 -10.32
CA PHE A 616 37.47 4.18 -11.14
C PHE A 616 38.41 5.17 -11.82
N LEU A 617 37.89 6.30 -12.33
CA LEU A 617 38.69 7.33 -12.98
C LEU A 617 39.60 8.04 -11.97
N ILE A 618 39.06 8.38 -10.79
CA ILE A 618 39.82 8.92 -9.66
C ILE A 618 40.94 7.94 -9.27
N PHE A 619 40.62 6.66 -9.07
CA PHE A 619 41.61 5.65 -8.69
C PHE A 619 42.72 5.53 -9.74
N THR A 620 42.36 5.45 -11.02
CA THR A 620 43.31 5.36 -12.12
C THR A 620 44.21 6.61 -12.20
N PHE A 621 43.64 7.79 -12.00
CA PHE A 621 44.39 9.05 -11.93
C PHE A 621 45.40 9.06 -10.78
N HIS A 622 45.00 8.63 -9.58
CA HIS A 622 45.90 8.54 -8.43
C HIS A 622 47.01 7.53 -8.63
N LEU A 623 46.74 6.38 -9.28
CA LEU A 623 47.79 5.44 -9.67
C LEU A 623 48.79 6.06 -10.67
N PHE A 624 48.32 6.88 -11.60
CA PHE A 624 49.20 7.61 -12.52
C PHE A 624 50.06 8.65 -11.80
N LEU A 625 49.48 9.42 -10.87
CA LEU A 625 50.25 10.35 -10.04
C LEU A 625 51.30 9.63 -9.21
N PHE A 626 50.92 8.52 -8.56
CA PHE A 626 51.85 7.71 -7.77
C PHE A 626 53.00 7.16 -8.62
N LYS A 627 52.69 6.68 -9.84
CA LYS A 627 53.70 6.26 -10.81
C LYS A 627 54.62 7.42 -11.21
N MET A 628 54.08 8.62 -11.43
CA MET A 628 54.86 9.81 -11.78
C MET A 628 55.83 10.17 -10.66
N VAL A 629 55.33 10.26 -9.42
CA VAL A 629 56.14 10.56 -8.23
C VAL A 629 57.22 9.52 -8.00
N ILE A 630 56.92 8.22 -8.08
CA ILE A 630 57.92 7.15 -7.97
C ILE A 630 58.98 7.26 -9.07
N ASN A 631 58.56 7.50 -10.31
CA ASN A 631 59.50 7.57 -11.42
C ASN A 631 60.44 8.78 -11.28
N GLU A 632 59.97 9.89 -10.72
CA GLU A 632 60.78 11.08 -10.46
C GLU A 632 61.74 10.88 -9.27
N TYR A 633 61.24 10.29 -8.16
CA TYR A 633 62.07 9.99 -6.98
C TYR A 633 63.11 8.88 -7.24
N CYS A 634 62.78 7.86 -8.03
CA CYS A 634 63.69 6.75 -8.33
C CYS A 634 64.64 7.03 -9.51
N GLN A 635 64.34 7.99 -10.40
CA GLN A 635 65.29 8.42 -11.44
C GLN A 635 66.27 9.51 -10.95
N GLY A 636 65.90 10.30 -9.94
CA GLY A 636 66.79 11.28 -9.31
C GLY A 636 68.07 10.71 -8.68
N GLY A 637 68.11 9.40 -8.41
CA GLY A 637 69.29 8.73 -7.83
C GLY A 637 70.36 8.28 -8.84
N ARG A 638 70.17 8.45 -10.15
CA ARG A 638 71.12 7.96 -11.17
C ARG A 638 71.94 9.04 -11.91
N SER A 639 71.72 10.32 -11.61
CA SER A 639 72.47 11.42 -12.25
C SER A 639 73.70 11.92 -11.49
N ALA A 640 74.06 11.32 -10.33
CA ALA A 640 75.20 11.73 -9.51
C ALA A 640 76.48 10.89 -9.66
N ALA A 641 76.57 10.03 -10.68
CA ALA A 641 77.75 9.20 -10.93
C ALA A 641 78.13 9.20 -12.41
N GLY A 642 78.70 10.29 -12.92
CA GLY A 642 79.32 10.28 -14.24
C GLY A 642 79.48 11.63 -14.92
N ARG A 643 80.39 12.48 -14.43
CA ARG A 643 81.28 13.39 -15.18
C ARG A 643 81.66 14.61 -14.32
N ASN A 644 82.86 14.60 -13.77
CA ASN A 644 83.65 15.82 -13.65
C ASN A 644 85.14 15.46 -13.67
N ARG A 645 85.75 15.55 -14.86
CA ARG A 645 87.20 15.65 -15.07
C ARG A 645 87.42 16.69 -16.16
N GLY A 646 88.03 17.81 -15.77
CA GLY A 646 88.85 18.73 -16.58
C GLY A 646 88.11 19.61 -17.59
N TYR A 647 88.39 20.90 -17.78
CA TYR A 647 89.56 21.73 -17.45
C TYR A 647 89.19 23.22 -17.64
N ASN A 648 89.88 24.11 -16.90
CA ASN A 648 90.26 25.52 -17.14
C ASN A 648 90.60 26.04 -15.72
N MET A 649 91.80 26.45 -15.33
CA MET A 649 92.97 27.00 -15.99
C MET A 649 94.23 26.50 -15.26
#